data_AF-A0A2N2WC41-F1
#
_entry.id   AF-A0A2N2WC41-F1
#
_cell.length_a   1.000
_cell.length_b   1.000
_cell.length_c   1.000
_cell.angle_alpha   90.00
_cell.angle_beta   90.00
_cell.angle_gamma   90.00
#
_symmetry.space_group_name_H-M   'P 1'
#
loop_
_entity.id
_entity.type
_entity.pdbx_description
1 polymer ?
#
loop_
_entity_poly.entity_id
_entity_poly.type
_entity_poly.pdbx_seq_one_letter_code
_entity_poly.pdbx_strand_id
1 'polypeptide(L)'
;MRTRLSQQLPLLLFVILFAFGLIACDDSWRRGKPDGSWTSVDPLSIPIEKRSQEFRKGNLVANPSFEKGNLLNNDTSQNALKIENWEFVGNNIEWVRETEDNNFRTDGDYVVKISQSLASENDTNGCGILSGYIPVIPGNYELWMSLKLSNISNPESRLGSKVYRTINIRVQYFDKNKKEVSPLIEYPYTQSKIDAGFKGYGFSNFWAIDSMPWVRYFAHSYNYPFSEGDIPDGTSFVRIFIGLKGNGTLWVDNVDFHYSKWNFTPLERIDSLQQKSMSAYDLLLPTPKIITNKEPLQINNKTSIAIVTDKEAKKPLIAGIELLEKQLQKLNTQVEVAVLNQMPENDSLYRLIFGFQQQKLTGNSVYNPQGYSIRCYGTTNKHIQVTSYDAIGLYYAAGTLVQLTDTINHIFFAADIEDWPDFTGRSFLLASWNDSAELKNDFDNMQRMSLLRFNKAYVGYGQTRNRKDWYQPDDLYKDGVSKIGEWCKTTETCQLAVMVNPYYHFEYEMKVSEMSDSLKNIWLHNENGMKTLTDVFKLSLDAGATTIMLMADDFVPHEKNYRKLYSLWSDEDRQMHPTLAHAQAYMINYIYNWLQKNYSDTRFEFCPPWYLNEFIDKSRGMADAYFDELISSIPKDIAIIWTGNTVRSLAIDEVDLQRFEQYSGRIPMLWDNTLYARSLDGIYGGYPAYYPEKSVLCNLFEPYDVILPQKFQTMNDGGHLYVNGSSSTEIYKIKYATLADYLWNTTTYNPETSLWKVLVKWYGTTNASTLIHFNDTYFKIVRYLRMSEFKGEDPNKYARSIDKEKSILDATFNDLPNESRITVLKSELQDIVDKLEQRIADVKIMKAGTGKEQI
;
A
#
# COMPACT_ATOMS: atom_id res chain seq x y z
N MET A 1 16.83 35.23 -52.50
CA MET A 1 16.64 34.13 -51.52
C MET A 1 17.88 33.89 -50.63
N ARG A 2 18.64 34.94 -50.24
CA ARG A 2 19.83 34.78 -49.35
C ARG A 2 20.01 35.88 -48.29
N THR A 3 19.02 36.74 -48.08
CA THR A 3 19.16 37.92 -47.19
C THR A 3 18.13 38.02 -46.07
N ARG A 4 17.27 37.02 -45.87
CA ARG A 4 16.34 36.99 -44.71
C ARG A 4 16.70 35.96 -43.62
N LEU A 5 17.71 35.11 -43.85
CA LEU A 5 18.11 34.07 -42.89
C LEU A 5 19.21 34.51 -41.89
N SER A 6 19.89 35.64 -42.09
CA SER A 6 20.98 36.06 -41.20
C SER A 6 20.56 36.92 -39.99
N GLN A 7 19.31 37.41 -39.96
CA GLN A 7 18.81 38.26 -38.86
C GLN A 7 17.94 37.51 -37.84
N GLN A 8 17.44 36.31 -38.17
CA GLN A 8 16.62 35.52 -37.23
C GLN A 8 17.44 34.51 -36.42
N LEU A 9 18.63 34.12 -36.87
CA LEU A 9 19.48 33.18 -36.15
C LEU A 9 20.04 33.73 -34.82
N PRO A 10 20.46 35.00 -34.71
CA PRO A 10 20.92 35.56 -33.44
C PRO A 10 19.77 35.73 -32.44
N LEU A 11 18.56 36.07 -32.91
CA LEU A 11 17.38 36.27 -32.06
C LEU A 11 16.85 34.93 -31.53
N LEU A 12 16.88 33.87 -32.34
CA LEU A 12 16.50 32.52 -31.92
C LEU A 12 17.53 31.94 -30.94
N LEU A 13 18.83 32.16 -31.17
CA LEU A 13 19.89 31.79 -30.23
C LEU A 13 19.81 32.60 -28.93
N PHE A 14 19.43 33.87 -28.97
CA PHE A 14 19.25 34.69 -27.78
C PHE A 14 18.02 34.28 -26.99
N VAL A 15 16.89 33.93 -27.64
CA VAL A 15 15.68 33.40 -26.97
C VAL A 15 15.93 32.01 -26.38
N ILE A 16 16.70 31.15 -27.07
CA ILE A 16 17.09 29.84 -26.53
C ILE A 16 18.08 30.01 -25.36
N LEU A 17 19.06 30.92 -25.44
CA LEU A 17 19.97 31.23 -24.33
C LEU A 17 19.28 31.96 -23.16
N PHE A 18 18.22 32.74 -23.39
CA PHE A 18 17.41 33.34 -22.34
C PHE A 18 16.45 32.32 -21.70
N ALA A 19 15.92 31.37 -22.47
CA ALA A 19 15.14 30.25 -21.97
C ALA A 19 16.00 29.28 -21.14
N PHE A 20 17.27 29.04 -21.52
CA PHE A 20 18.21 28.26 -20.70
C PHE A 20 18.82 29.08 -19.55
N GLY A 21 18.96 30.40 -19.69
CA GLY A 21 19.45 31.30 -18.63
C GLY A 21 18.44 31.59 -17.52
N LEU A 22 17.13 31.44 -17.79
CA LEU A 22 16.05 31.55 -16.79
C LEU A 22 15.71 30.20 -16.11
N ILE A 23 16.37 29.11 -16.49
CA ILE A 23 16.39 27.83 -15.74
C ILE A 23 17.58 27.80 -14.76
N ALA A 24 18.20 28.95 -14.46
CA ALA A 24 18.92 29.07 -13.20
C ALA A 24 17.89 29.02 -12.06
N CYS A 25 17.82 27.89 -11.34
CA CYS A 25 17.13 27.83 -10.06
C CYS A 25 17.59 29.01 -9.20
N ASP A 26 16.71 29.97 -8.92
CA ASP A 26 16.95 30.96 -7.87
C ASP A 26 16.79 30.25 -6.52
N ASP A 27 17.79 29.43 -6.20
CA ASP A 27 18.01 28.79 -4.92
C ASP A 27 18.57 29.83 -3.93
N SER A 28 18.01 31.04 -3.91
CA SER A 28 18.47 32.11 -3.02
C SER A 28 18.43 31.72 -1.55
N TRP A 29 17.53 30.82 -1.17
CA TRP A 29 17.48 30.23 0.18
C TRP A 29 18.62 29.23 0.46
N ARG A 30 19.21 28.58 -0.57
CA ARG A 30 20.41 27.74 -0.40
C ARG A 30 21.63 28.56 -0.02
N ARG A 31 21.65 29.87 -0.25
CA ARG A 31 22.79 30.76 0.06
C ARG A 31 23.11 30.86 1.57
N GLY A 32 22.26 30.33 2.45
CA GLY A 32 22.53 30.19 3.88
C GLY A 32 23.13 28.84 4.30
N LYS A 33 23.09 27.83 3.42
CA LYS A 33 23.82 26.56 3.60
C LYS A 33 25.15 26.69 2.83
N PRO A 34 26.29 26.25 3.39
CA PRO A 34 27.55 26.29 2.64
C PRO A 34 27.35 25.58 1.30
N ASP A 35 27.77 26.24 0.21
CA ASP A 35 27.71 25.71 -1.15
C ASP A 35 28.18 24.24 -1.16
N GLY A 36 27.30 23.31 -1.55
CA GLY A 36 27.63 21.89 -1.65
C GLY A 36 27.35 20.99 -0.43
N SER A 37 26.57 21.42 0.56
CA SER A 37 26.14 20.54 1.66
C SER A 37 24.92 19.67 1.30
N TRP A 38 25.17 18.49 0.74
CA TRP A 38 24.15 17.44 0.56
C TRP A 38 23.60 16.98 1.90
N THR A 39 22.29 16.75 1.98
CA THR A 39 21.60 16.27 3.19
C THR A 39 20.52 15.24 2.84
N SER A 40 20.29 14.27 3.71
CA SER A 40 19.24 13.25 3.55
C SER A 40 17.82 13.81 3.73
N VAL A 41 17.67 14.93 4.45
CA VAL A 41 16.38 15.59 4.70
C VAL A 41 15.85 16.30 3.45
N ASP A 42 16.74 16.80 2.60
CA ASP A 42 16.39 17.44 1.32
C ASP A 42 16.96 16.64 0.14
N PRO A 43 16.22 15.68 -0.44
CA PRO A 43 16.68 14.89 -1.57
C PRO A 43 17.12 15.74 -2.77
N LEU A 44 16.49 16.90 -2.99
CA LEU A 44 16.82 17.79 -4.11
C LEU A 44 18.10 18.60 -3.88
N SER A 45 18.66 18.59 -2.67
CA SER A 45 20.00 19.15 -2.40
C SER A 45 21.10 18.38 -3.14
N ILE A 46 20.82 17.14 -3.54
CA ILE A 46 21.74 16.23 -4.23
C ILE A 46 21.39 16.21 -5.73
N PRO A 47 22.35 16.50 -6.63
CA PRO A 47 22.11 16.43 -8.07
C PRO A 47 21.56 15.07 -8.50
N ILE A 48 20.61 15.08 -9.43
CA ILE A 48 19.94 13.85 -9.91
C ILE A 48 20.95 12.86 -10.49
N GLU A 49 22.03 13.31 -11.11
CA GLU A 49 23.08 12.46 -11.67
C GLU A 49 23.80 11.70 -10.56
N LYS A 50 24.00 12.33 -9.40
CA LYS A 50 24.66 11.72 -8.23
C LYS A 50 23.75 10.70 -7.56
N ARG A 51 22.48 11.06 -7.34
CA ARG A 51 21.47 10.11 -6.83
C ARG A 51 21.32 8.91 -7.76
N SER A 52 21.25 9.15 -9.06
CA SER A 52 21.14 8.09 -10.09
C SER A 52 22.38 7.20 -10.15
N GLN A 53 23.58 7.77 -10.03
CA GLN A 53 24.83 7.00 -9.94
C GLN A 53 24.83 6.08 -8.72
N GLU A 54 24.40 6.59 -7.57
CA GLU A 54 24.32 5.79 -6.33
C GLU A 54 23.28 4.67 -6.45
N PHE A 55 22.06 4.99 -6.90
CA PHE A 55 20.97 4.03 -7.08
C PHE A 55 21.37 2.85 -7.98
N ARG A 56 22.09 3.12 -9.07
CA ARG A 56 22.53 2.07 -10.02
C ARG A 56 23.58 1.11 -9.46
N LYS A 57 24.23 1.43 -8.32
CA LYS A 57 25.17 0.51 -7.69
C LYS A 57 24.47 -0.74 -7.12
N GLY A 58 23.16 -0.68 -6.86
CA GLY A 58 22.42 -1.77 -6.23
C GLY A 58 22.91 -2.04 -4.82
N ASN A 59 22.97 -3.32 -4.42
CA ASN A 59 23.47 -3.73 -3.12
C ASN A 59 24.94 -3.33 -2.94
N LEU A 60 25.21 -2.48 -1.93
CA LEU A 60 26.53 -1.97 -1.59
C LEU A 60 27.33 -2.90 -0.68
N VAL A 61 26.70 -3.94 -0.13
CA VAL A 61 27.35 -4.91 0.74
C VAL A 61 28.20 -5.86 -0.10
N ALA A 62 29.49 -5.95 0.24
CA ALA A 62 30.38 -6.93 -0.36
C ALA A 62 30.18 -8.30 0.29
N ASN A 63 30.18 -9.36 -0.53
CA ASN A 63 29.96 -10.74 -0.06
C ASN A 63 28.69 -10.90 0.81
N PRO A 64 27.51 -10.46 0.30
CA PRO A 64 26.27 -10.34 1.09
C PRO A 64 25.70 -11.67 1.57
N SER A 65 26.05 -12.76 0.87
CA SER A 65 25.65 -14.14 1.20
C SER A 65 26.77 -14.97 1.82
N PHE A 66 27.90 -14.34 2.16
CA PHE A 66 29.01 -15.01 2.82
C PHE A 66 29.66 -16.18 2.05
N GLU A 67 29.43 -16.33 0.76
CA GLU A 67 29.96 -17.44 -0.07
C GLU A 67 31.48 -17.39 -0.28
N LYS A 68 32.13 -16.25 -0.02
CA LYS A 68 33.58 -16.09 -0.17
C LYS A 68 34.27 -16.10 1.20
N GLY A 69 34.96 -17.18 1.50
CA GLY A 69 35.75 -17.34 2.73
C GLY A 69 36.83 -18.42 2.60
N ASN A 70 37.76 -18.46 3.54
CA ASN A 70 38.80 -19.49 3.63
C ASN A 70 38.86 -20.09 5.04
N LEU A 71 38.99 -21.42 5.08
CA LEU A 71 39.42 -22.17 6.27
C LEU A 71 40.95 -22.25 6.24
N LEU A 72 41.62 -21.60 7.19
CA LEU A 72 43.07 -21.76 7.37
C LEU A 72 43.32 -23.15 7.99
N ASN A 73 44.11 -23.99 7.31
CA ASN A 73 44.30 -25.41 7.66
C ASN A 73 44.72 -25.66 9.13
N ASN A 74 44.11 -26.69 9.72
CA ASN A 74 44.50 -27.42 10.94
C ASN A 74 44.48 -26.69 12.30
N ASP A 75 43.75 -25.59 12.44
CA ASP A 75 43.38 -25.07 13.76
C ASP A 75 41.85 -25.04 13.89
N THR A 76 41.32 -25.79 14.85
CA THR A 76 39.88 -25.84 15.18
C THR A 76 39.43 -24.62 16.00
N SER A 77 40.32 -23.67 16.28
CA SER A 77 39.96 -22.40 16.91
C SER A 77 39.26 -21.45 15.92
N GLN A 78 38.33 -20.63 16.41
CA GLN A 78 37.60 -19.64 15.60
C GLN A 78 38.50 -18.61 14.89
N ASN A 79 39.78 -18.54 15.26
CA ASN A 79 40.78 -17.67 14.64
C ASN A 79 41.25 -18.16 13.24
N ALA A 80 40.86 -19.37 12.81
CA ALA A 80 41.23 -19.94 11.51
C ALA A 80 40.25 -19.59 10.37
N LEU A 81 39.14 -18.92 10.66
CA LEU A 81 38.05 -18.67 9.73
C LEU A 81 38.03 -17.20 9.28
N LYS A 82 38.11 -16.96 7.97
CA LYS A 82 38.05 -15.61 7.39
C LYS A 82 37.01 -15.54 6.29
N ILE A 83 35.99 -14.70 6.49
CA ILE A 83 35.01 -14.34 5.46
C ILE A 83 35.45 -13.03 4.80
N GLU A 84 35.45 -12.97 3.47
CA GLU A 84 35.88 -11.77 2.75
C GLU A 84 34.97 -10.58 3.08
N ASN A 85 35.56 -9.43 3.43
CA ASN A 85 34.87 -8.16 3.78
C ASN A 85 34.02 -8.17 5.07
N TRP A 86 34.15 -9.21 5.90
CA TRP A 86 33.47 -9.31 7.20
C TRP A 86 34.46 -9.65 8.31
N GLU A 87 34.32 -8.98 9.44
CA GLU A 87 35.10 -9.18 10.67
C GLU A 87 34.23 -9.87 11.72
N PHE A 88 34.82 -10.80 12.46
CA PHE A 88 34.15 -11.43 13.61
C PHE A 88 34.38 -10.62 14.87
N VAL A 89 33.30 -10.40 15.61
CA VAL A 89 33.29 -9.69 16.89
C VAL A 89 32.83 -10.68 17.95
N GLY A 90 33.74 -11.13 18.81
CA GLY A 90 33.48 -12.13 19.86
C GLY A 90 33.77 -13.57 19.43
N ASN A 91 33.43 -14.54 20.30
CA ASN A 91 33.95 -15.91 20.25
C ASN A 91 32.87 -16.99 20.00
N ASN A 92 31.75 -16.70 19.32
CA ASN A 92 30.71 -17.71 19.05
C ASN A 92 30.08 -17.59 17.66
N ILE A 93 30.94 -17.50 16.64
CA ILE A 93 30.53 -17.31 15.25
C ILE A 93 31.05 -18.48 14.44
N GLU A 94 30.16 -19.09 13.66
CA GLU A 94 30.43 -20.22 12.79
C GLU A 94 30.04 -19.84 11.35
N TRP A 95 30.84 -20.24 10.37
CA TRP A 95 30.49 -20.21 8.95
C TRP A 95 30.10 -21.62 8.57
N VAL A 96 28.80 -21.84 8.39
CA VAL A 96 28.23 -23.18 8.27
C VAL A 96 27.63 -23.37 6.89
N ARG A 97 27.77 -24.58 6.38
CA ARG A 97 27.03 -25.00 5.20
C ARG A 97 25.62 -25.37 5.64
N GLU A 98 24.62 -24.75 5.04
CA GLU A 98 23.22 -25.07 5.27
C GLU A 98 22.63 -25.49 3.93
N THR A 99 22.20 -26.74 3.82
CA THR A 99 21.74 -27.34 2.55
C THR A 99 20.23 -27.54 2.52
N GLU A 100 19.51 -27.13 3.55
CA GLU A 100 18.04 -27.11 3.52
C GLU A 100 17.53 -26.02 2.54
N ASP A 101 16.70 -26.45 1.59
CA ASP A 101 16.06 -25.61 0.57
C ASP A 101 15.03 -24.66 1.21
N ASN A 102 15.17 -23.34 1.01
CA ASN A 102 14.16 -22.35 1.41
C ASN A 102 14.21 -21.09 0.53
N ASN A 103 13.03 -20.54 0.19
CA ASN A 103 12.82 -19.44 -0.76
C ASN A 103 13.43 -18.08 -0.35
N PHE A 104 13.87 -17.92 0.90
CA PHE A 104 14.39 -16.63 1.41
C PHE A 104 15.92 -16.57 1.49
N ARG A 105 16.62 -17.69 1.26
CA ARG A 105 18.08 -17.69 1.16
C ARG A 105 18.52 -17.35 -0.25
N THR A 106 19.75 -16.90 -0.39
CA THR A 106 20.38 -16.86 -1.72
C THR A 106 20.70 -18.28 -2.20
N ASP A 107 20.95 -18.47 -3.49
CA ASP A 107 21.35 -19.77 -4.09
C ASP A 107 22.71 -20.32 -3.56
N GLY A 108 23.28 -19.68 -2.53
CA GLY A 108 24.53 -20.02 -1.87
C GLY A 108 24.40 -21.13 -0.82
N ASP A 109 25.51 -21.81 -0.57
CA ASP A 109 25.56 -22.96 0.34
C ASP A 109 25.85 -22.56 1.79
N TYR A 110 26.38 -21.35 2.00
CA TYR A 110 26.92 -20.93 3.29
C TYR A 110 26.08 -19.85 3.96
N VAL A 111 26.08 -19.88 5.29
CA VAL A 111 25.46 -18.86 6.13
C VAL A 111 26.35 -18.57 7.33
N VAL A 112 26.15 -17.42 7.96
CA VAL A 112 26.77 -17.13 9.25
C VAL A 112 25.82 -17.53 10.37
N LYS A 113 26.30 -18.35 11.30
CA LYS A 113 25.59 -18.77 12.51
C LYS A 113 26.26 -18.16 13.74
N ILE A 114 25.47 -17.53 14.59
CA ILE A 114 25.89 -16.83 15.80
C ILE A 114 25.13 -17.47 16.96
N SER A 115 25.85 -18.06 17.93
CA SER A 115 25.22 -18.82 19.01
C SER A 115 25.68 -18.32 20.37
N GLN A 116 24.76 -18.05 21.29
CA GLN A 116 25.09 -17.72 22.67
C GLN A 116 24.30 -18.61 23.62
N SER A 117 24.99 -19.51 24.32
CA SER A 117 24.34 -20.37 25.32
C SER A 117 24.05 -19.63 26.63
N LEU A 118 24.95 -18.72 27.02
CA LEU A 118 24.80 -17.88 28.21
C LEU A 118 25.50 -16.54 27.98
N ALA A 119 24.70 -15.53 27.64
CA ALA A 119 25.14 -14.16 27.46
C ALA A 119 25.29 -13.44 28.80
N SER A 120 26.32 -12.60 28.91
CA SER A 120 26.57 -11.77 30.08
C SER A 120 25.68 -10.51 30.05
N GLU A 121 25.04 -10.17 31.17
CA GLU A 121 24.30 -8.91 31.33
C GLU A 121 25.18 -7.67 31.07
N ASN A 122 26.49 -7.77 31.32
CA ASN A 122 27.46 -6.68 31.13
C ASN A 122 27.97 -6.53 29.68
N ASP A 123 27.61 -7.44 28.77
CA ASP A 123 28.03 -7.33 27.37
C ASP A 123 27.18 -6.27 26.66
N THR A 124 27.80 -5.16 26.27
CA THR A 124 27.11 -4.04 25.64
C THR A 124 26.89 -4.25 24.14
N ASN A 125 27.73 -5.05 23.48
CA ASN A 125 27.75 -5.16 22.02
C ASN A 125 27.29 -6.54 21.52
N GLY A 126 27.47 -7.58 22.33
CA GLY A 126 27.22 -8.96 21.93
C GLY A 126 28.30 -9.51 21.00
N CYS A 127 28.07 -10.72 20.49
CA CYS A 127 28.90 -11.33 19.44
C CYS A 127 28.20 -11.28 18.08
N GLY A 128 28.97 -11.17 17.01
CA GLY A 128 28.44 -11.19 15.65
C GLY A 128 29.44 -10.80 14.58
N ILE A 129 28.93 -10.35 13.45
CA ILE A 129 29.74 -9.98 12.28
C ILE A 129 29.65 -8.49 12.01
N LEU A 130 30.74 -7.92 11.53
CA LEU A 130 30.86 -6.51 11.20
C LEU A 130 31.41 -6.34 9.79
N SER A 131 30.69 -5.62 8.94
CA SER A 131 31.13 -5.39 7.56
C SER A 131 32.40 -4.52 7.50
N GLY A 132 33.08 -4.56 6.36
CA GLY A 132 34.01 -3.51 5.95
C GLY A 132 33.32 -2.14 5.81
N TYR A 133 34.11 -1.09 5.56
CA TYR A 133 33.58 0.25 5.30
C TYR A 133 32.89 0.31 3.94
N ILE A 134 31.59 0.64 3.95
CA ILE A 134 30.76 0.80 2.76
C ILE A 134 30.67 2.29 2.45
N PRO A 135 31.16 2.78 1.31
CA PRO A 135 31.06 4.19 0.93
C PRO A 135 29.61 4.57 0.63
N VAL A 136 29.18 5.72 1.12
CA VAL A 136 27.82 6.24 0.96
C VAL A 136 27.83 7.74 0.66
N ILE A 137 26.73 8.23 0.10
CA ILE A 137 26.37 9.66 0.07
C ILE A 137 25.15 9.90 0.96
N PRO A 138 24.85 11.15 1.38
CA PRO A 138 23.59 11.47 2.05
C PRO A 138 22.37 10.99 1.25
N GLY A 139 21.32 10.61 1.97
CA GLY A 139 20.06 10.13 1.39
C GLY A 139 19.44 9.01 2.21
N ASN A 140 18.39 8.43 1.65
CA ASN A 140 17.63 7.33 2.20
C ASN A 140 18.11 5.98 1.66
N TYR A 141 18.32 5.00 2.53
CA TYR A 141 18.80 3.65 2.19
C TYR A 141 17.90 2.59 2.81
N GLU A 142 17.75 1.47 2.11
CA GLU A 142 17.05 0.30 2.62
C GLU A 142 18.06 -0.76 3.08
N LEU A 143 17.77 -1.42 4.20
CA LEU A 143 18.55 -2.54 4.72
C LEU A 143 17.66 -3.77 4.87
N TRP A 144 18.00 -4.82 4.14
CA TRP A 144 17.34 -6.11 4.15
C TRP A 144 18.32 -7.21 4.55
N MET A 145 17.80 -8.28 5.15
CA MET A 145 18.56 -9.49 5.40
C MET A 145 17.64 -10.68 5.58
N SER A 146 18.16 -11.87 5.32
CA SER A 146 17.49 -13.12 5.64
C SER A 146 17.97 -13.62 7.00
N LEU A 147 17.03 -13.98 7.87
CA LEU A 147 17.32 -14.39 9.24
C LEU A 147 16.57 -15.68 9.60
N LYS A 148 17.21 -16.54 10.38
CA LYS A 148 16.58 -17.66 11.10
C LYS A 148 16.94 -17.52 12.57
N LEU A 149 16.01 -17.80 13.47
CA LEU A 149 16.20 -17.63 14.92
C LEU A 149 15.80 -18.89 15.68
N SER A 150 16.48 -19.16 16.79
CA SER A 150 16.11 -20.22 17.72
C SER A 150 16.46 -19.83 19.15
N ASN A 151 15.51 -20.05 20.07
CA ASN A 151 15.64 -19.88 21.51
C ASN A 151 16.20 -18.51 21.92
N ILE A 152 15.71 -17.44 21.28
CA ILE A 152 16.14 -16.08 21.58
C ILE A 152 15.49 -15.61 22.88
N SER A 153 16.31 -15.24 23.85
CA SER A 153 15.84 -14.65 25.10
C SER A 153 16.75 -13.52 25.57
N ASN A 154 16.17 -12.56 26.29
CA ASN A 154 16.93 -11.49 26.90
C ASN A 154 17.91 -12.04 27.97
N PRO A 155 19.19 -11.61 27.97
CA PRO A 155 20.15 -12.03 29.00
C PRO A 155 19.79 -11.52 30.40
N GLU A 156 19.07 -10.41 30.48
CA GLU A 156 18.57 -9.76 31.71
C GLU A 156 17.16 -10.30 32.05
N SER A 157 16.95 -11.63 31.98
CA SER A 157 15.63 -12.26 32.13
C SER A 157 15.07 -12.09 33.56
N ARG A 158 14.36 -10.99 33.77
CA ARG A 158 13.50 -10.73 34.94
C ARG A 158 12.05 -10.87 34.51
N LEU A 159 11.15 -11.07 35.47
CA LEU A 159 9.72 -11.11 35.19
C LEU A 159 9.30 -9.80 34.50
N GLY A 160 8.83 -9.90 33.25
CA GLY A 160 8.45 -8.73 32.45
C GLY A 160 9.51 -8.18 31.47
N SER A 161 10.68 -8.81 31.30
CA SER A 161 11.66 -8.40 30.28
C SER A 161 11.32 -8.96 28.88
N LYS A 162 11.18 -8.07 27.89
CA LYS A 162 11.10 -8.43 26.46
C LYS A 162 12.50 -8.65 25.84
N VAL A 163 12.57 -9.10 24.59
CA VAL A 163 13.81 -9.33 23.83
C VAL A 163 14.63 -8.03 23.66
N TYR A 164 14.00 -6.86 23.56
CA TYR A 164 14.65 -5.56 23.39
C TYR A 164 15.80 -5.59 22.35
N ARG A 165 17.03 -5.23 22.75
CA ARG A 165 18.21 -5.17 21.88
C ARG A 165 18.99 -6.49 21.81
N THR A 166 18.37 -7.60 22.18
CA THR A 166 19.01 -8.94 22.15
C THR A 166 19.47 -9.31 20.75
N ILE A 167 18.65 -9.06 19.73
CA ILE A 167 19.06 -9.14 18.34
C ILE A 167 19.60 -7.76 17.97
N ASN A 168 20.92 -7.65 17.87
CA ASN A 168 21.62 -6.39 17.67
C ASN A 168 22.03 -6.25 16.20
N ILE A 169 21.16 -5.61 15.43
CA ILE A 169 21.43 -5.19 14.05
C ILE A 169 21.71 -3.70 14.11
N ARG A 170 22.85 -3.25 13.58
CA ARG A 170 23.26 -1.86 13.68
C ARG A 170 23.98 -1.34 12.44
N VAL A 171 23.59 -0.15 12.01
CA VAL A 171 24.35 0.67 11.07
C VAL A 171 25.18 1.68 11.87
N GLN A 172 26.50 1.63 11.69
CA GLN A 172 27.45 2.57 12.25
C GLN A 172 27.83 3.60 11.18
N TYR A 173 27.86 4.88 11.54
CA TYR A 173 28.08 5.98 10.61
C TYR A 173 29.47 6.59 10.81
N PHE A 174 30.16 6.91 9.72
CA PHE A 174 31.51 7.46 9.76
C PHE A 174 31.70 8.60 8.76
N ASP A 175 32.48 9.61 9.13
CA ASP A 175 32.88 10.71 8.27
C ASP A 175 33.93 10.27 7.22
N LYS A 176 34.33 11.21 6.35
CA LYS A 176 35.37 10.97 5.32
C LYS A 176 36.73 10.52 5.88
N ASN A 177 37.01 10.79 7.15
CA ASN A 177 38.23 10.40 7.85
C ASN A 177 38.03 9.11 8.68
N LYS A 178 36.90 8.43 8.51
CA LYS A 178 36.48 7.24 9.26
C LYS A 178 36.33 7.48 10.77
N LYS A 179 36.02 8.72 11.18
CA LYS A 179 35.60 9.04 12.54
C LYS A 179 34.10 8.81 12.69
N GLU A 180 33.69 8.24 13.81
CA GLU A 180 32.28 7.92 14.07
C GLU A 180 31.41 9.19 14.09
N VAL A 181 30.27 9.12 13.41
CA VAL A 181 29.22 10.13 13.40
C VAL A 181 28.09 9.60 14.28
N SER A 182 27.54 10.49 15.12
CA SER A 182 26.46 10.13 16.05
C SER A 182 25.26 9.54 15.31
N PRO A 183 24.75 8.36 15.71
CA PRO A 183 23.53 7.79 15.16
C PRO A 183 22.25 8.41 15.74
N LEU A 184 22.37 9.30 16.74
CA LEU A 184 21.21 9.91 17.39
C LEU A 184 20.57 10.96 16.50
N ILE A 185 19.29 10.76 16.18
CA ILE A 185 18.46 11.70 15.43
C ILE A 185 17.28 12.17 16.28
N GLU A 186 16.73 13.34 15.93
CA GLU A 186 15.47 13.80 16.49
C GLU A 186 14.31 13.06 15.81
N TYR A 187 13.46 12.45 16.63
CA TYR A 187 12.25 11.76 16.21
C TYR A 187 11.08 12.75 16.26
N PRO A 188 10.60 13.26 15.12
CA PRO A 188 9.77 14.46 15.10
C PRO A 188 8.35 14.22 15.63
N TYR A 189 7.89 12.96 15.67
CA TYR A 189 6.57 12.61 16.17
C TYR A 189 6.42 12.82 17.68
N THR A 190 7.43 12.44 18.48
CA THR A 190 7.40 12.61 19.95
C THR A 190 8.45 13.60 20.47
N GLN A 191 9.19 14.27 19.57
CA GLN A 191 10.27 15.21 19.92
C GLN A 191 11.32 14.61 20.87
N SER A 192 11.65 13.34 20.65
CA SER A 192 12.63 12.59 21.44
C SER A 192 13.85 12.26 20.59
N LYS A 193 14.97 11.92 21.23
CA LYS A 193 16.14 11.39 20.50
C LYS A 193 16.04 9.88 20.40
N ILE A 194 16.26 9.35 19.21
CA ILE A 194 16.32 7.91 18.96
C ILE A 194 17.66 7.53 18.32
N ASP A 195 18.08 6.29 18.54
CA ASP A 195 19.27 5.69 17.94
C ASP A 195 18.91 5.11 16.57
N ALA A 196 19.06 5.92 15.51
CA ALA A 196 18.79 5.48 14.13
C ALA A 196 19.80 4.43 13.63
N GLY A 197 20.89 4.21 14.36
CA GLY A 197 21.82 3.14 14.05
C GLY A 197 21.25 1.77 14.37
N PHE A 198 20.39 1.63 15.40
CA PHE A 198 19.81 0.33 15.77
C PHE A 198 18.67 -0.06 14.82
N LYS A 199 18.81 -1.20 14.14
CA LYS A 199 17.87 -1.71 13.13
C LYS A 199 17.14 -3.00 13.53
N GLY A 200 17.20 -3.38 14.80
CA GLY A 200 16.53 -4.57 15.35
C GLY A 200 15.14 -4.31 15.95
N TYR A 201 14.45 -3.23 15.54
CA TYR A 201 13.21 -2.81 16.20
C TYR A 201 12.09 -3.85 16.08
N GLY A 202 11.93 -4.50 14.93
CA GLY A 202 10.90 -5.53 14.71
C GLY A 202 10.91 -6.66 15.75
N PHE A 203 12.10 -7.03 16.25
CA PHE A 203 12.27 -8.07 17.27
C PHE A 203 12.16 -7.59 18.71
N SER A 204 12.22 -6.28 18.94
CA SER A 204 12.44 -5.72 20.28
C SER A 204 11.32 -6.02 21.26
N ASN A 205 10.13 -6.31 20.74
CA ASN A 205 8.91 -6.40 21.52
C ASN A 205 8.34 -7.81 21.68
N PHE A 206 9.07 -8.84 21.26
CA PHE A 206 8.79 -10.23 21.61
C PHE A 206 9.13 -10.47 23.09
N TRP A 207 8.40 -11.36 23.75
CA TRP A 207 8.75 -11.85 25.09
C TRP A 207 9.98 -12.76 25.02
N ALA A 208 9.94 -13.74 24.12
CA ALA A 208 11.01 -14.61 23.69
C ALA A 208 10.69 -15.07 22.25
N ILE A 209 11.67 -15.67 21.56
CA ILE A 209 11.44 -16.28 20.24
C ILE A 209 11.96 -17.71 20.30
N ASP A 210 11.06 -18.68 20.43
CA ASP A 210 11.41 -20.10 20.50
C ASP A 210 12.03 -20.58 19.18
N SER A 211 11.37 -20.25 18.07
CA SER A 211 11.88 -20.50 16.73
C SER A 211 11.27 -19.54 15.75
N MET A 212 12.09 -19.08 14.81
CA MET A 212 11.65 -18.36 13.61
C MET A 212 12.32 -19.04 12.41
N PRO A 213 11.57 -19.53 11.42
CA PRO A 213 12.16 -20.06 10.20
C PRO A 213 12.91 -18.96 9.44
N TRP A 214 13.53 -19.29 8.30
CA TRP A 214 14.08 -18.26 7.44
C TRP A 214 12.99 -17.26 7.04
N VAL A 215 13.19 -16.01 7.44
CA VAL A 215 12.35 -14.85 7.12
C VAL A 215 13.20 -13.81 6.43
N ARG A 216 12.55 -12.97 5.62
CA ARG A 216 13.16 -11.74 5.13
C ARG A 216 12.80 -10.62 6.10
N TYR A 217 13.79 -9.89 6.58
CA TYR A 217 13.59 -8.83 7.56
C TYR A 217 13.95 -7.47 6.96
N PHE A 218 13.03 -6.51 7.05
CA PHE A 218 13.29 -5.11 6.73
C PHE A 218 13.86 -4.43 7.97
N ALA A 219 15.16 -4.16 7.97
CA ALA A 219 15.83 -3.68 9.17
C ALA A 219 15.55 -2.19 9.42
N HIS A 220 14.80 -1.90 10.47
CA HIS A 220 14.31 -0.55 10.80
C HIS A 220 14.51 -0.20 12.28
N SER A 221 14.54 1.10 12.57
CA SER A 221 14.64 1.68 13.92
C SER A 221 13.28 2.05 14.51
N TYR A 222 12.30 2.33 13.65
CA TYR A 222 10.93 2.72 13.98
C TYR A 222 10.01 2.51 12.76
N ASN A 223 8.68 2.48 12.97
CA ASN A 223 7.71 2.24 11.89
C ASN A 223 7.15 3.52 11.24
N TYR A 224 7.16 4.62 11.99
CA TYR A 224 6.55 5.91 11.65
C TYR A 224 7.35 7.03 12.31
N PRO A 225 7.47 8.26 11.77
CA PRO A 225 7.00 8.71 10.46
C PRO A 225 7.92 8.25 9.31
N PHE A 226 7.46 8.31 8.07
CA PHE A 226 7.96 7.48 6.94
C PHE A 226 9.38 7.77 6.39
N SER A 227 10.35 8.14 7.22
CA SER A 227 11.71 8.55 6.83
C SER A 227 12.81 7.58 7.32
N GLU A 228 12.43 6.36 7.68
CA GLU A 228 13.36 5.28 8.02
C GLU A 228 14.38 5.08 6.89
N GLY A 229 15.65 4.86 7.24
CA GLY A 229 16.75 4.72 6.27
C GLY A 229 17.58 5.98 5.99
N ASP A 230 17.19 7.15 6.51
CA ASP A 230 17.98 8.37 6.32
C ASP A 230 19.35 8.29 7.00
N ILE A 231 20.41 8.52 6.23
CA ILE A 231 21.77 8.60 6.74
C ILE A 231 22.01 9.98 7.39
N PRO A 232 22.63 10.07 8.58
CA PRO A 232 23.01 11.33 9.20
C PRO A 232 23.96 12.17 8.33
N ASP A 233 23.78 13.48 8.34
CA ASP A 233 24.62 14.42 7.61
C ASP A 233 26.10 14.31 8.02
N GLY A 234 27.01 14.47 7.05
CA GLY A 234 28.45 14.33 7.27
C GLY A 234 28.98 12.88 7.20
N THR A 235 28.10 11.89 7.08
CA THR A 235 28.49 10.50 6.84
C THR A 235 29.04 10.31 5.43
N SER A 236 30.15 9.61 5.30
CA SER A 236 30.77 9.19 4.03
C SER A 236 30.97 7.67 3.95
N PHE A 237 30.95 6.99 5.08
CA PHE A 237 31.00 5.53 5.14
C PHE A 237 30.05 5.00 6.20
N VAL A 238 29.54 3.79 5.98
CA VAL A 238 28.85 3.01 7.00
C VAL A 238 29.52 1.66 7.24
N ARG A 239 29.27 1.06 8.40
CA ARG A 239 29.52 -0.36 8.67
C ARG A 239 28.26 -0.99 9.23
N ILE A 240 28.01 -2.25 8.90
CA ILE A 240 26.83 -2.99 9.32
C ILE A 240 27.27 -4.08 10.29
N PHE A 241 26.74 -4.02 11.51
CA PHE A 241 26.88 -5.05 12.52
C PHE A 241 25.62 -5.89 12.59
N ILE A 242 25.77 -7.22 12.65
CA ILE A 242 24.68 -8.17 12.84
C ILE A 242 25.12 -9.17 13.90
N GLY A 243 24.40 -9.21 15.02
CA GLY A 243 24.80 -10.06 16.14
C GLY A 243 23.73 -10.32 17.17
N LEU A 244 24.12 -11.10 18.18
CA LEU A 244 23.33 -11.41 19.36
C LEU A 244 24.02 -10.85 20.60
N LYS A 245 23.28 -10.07 21.41
CA LYS A 245 23.64 -9.72 22.80
C LYS A 245 23.12 -10.77 23.79
N GLY A 246 21.99 -11.43 23.49
CA GLY A 246 21.34 -12.37 24.41
C GLY A 246 21.57 -13.84 24.09
N ASN A 247 20.83 -14.70 24.78
CA ASN A 247 20.90 -16.15 24.57
C ASN A 247 20.18 -16.53 23.27
N GLY A 248 20.57 -17.67 22.69
CA GLY A 248 19.94 -18.29 21.55
C GLY A 248 20.86 -18.43 20.34
N THR A 249 20.28 -18.63 19.17
CA THR A 249 21.01 -18.79 17.92
C THR A 249 20.36 -17.99 16.81
N LEU A 250 21.19 -17.27 16.06
CA LEU A 250 20.84 -16.44 14.91
C LEU A 250 21.63 -16.95 13.71
N TRP A 251 20.94 -17.17 12.60
CA TRP A 251 21.57 -17.37 11.29
C TRP A 251 21.26 -16.17 10.41
N VAL A 252 22.24 -15.78 9.61
CA VAL A 252 22.19 -14.60 8.74
C VAL A 252 22.62 -15.00 7.33
N ASP A 253 21.88 -14.53 6.34
CA ASP A 253 22.20 -14.62 4.91
C ASP A 253 21.67 -13.36 4.19
N ASN A 254 22.07 -13.17 2.93
CA ASN A 254 21.49 -12.23 1.98
C ASN A 254 21.37 -10.78 2.49
N VAL A 255 22.46 -10.21 3.00
CA VAL A 255 22.46 -8.82 3.49
C VAL A 255 22.44 -7.85 2.30
N ASP A 256 21.40 -7.03 2.19
CA ASP A 256 21.23 -6.05 1.12
C ASP A 256 21.09 -4.64 1.68
N PHE A 257 22.04 -3.78 1.34
CA PHE A 257 22.03 -2.36 1.71
C PHE A 257 22.19 -1.50 0.46
N HIS A 258 21.15 -0.78 0.06
CA HIS A 258 21.17 0.00 -1.18
C HIS A 258 20.44 1.34 -1.06
N TYR A 259 20.76 2.24 -1.98
CA TYR A 259 20.15 3.56 -2.07
C TYR A 259 18.68 3.44 -2.51
N SER A 260 17.75 3.96 -1.72
CA SER A 260 16.33 3.79 -1.99
C SER A 260 15.82 4.66 -3.15
N LYS A 261 14.73 4.22 -3.79
CA LYS A 261 13.95 5.06 -4.71
C LYS A 261 13.31 6.28 -4.03
N TRP A 262 13.21 6.29 -2.70
CA TRP A 262 12.74 7.42 -1.89
C TRP A 262 13.75 8.57 -1.78
N ASN A 263 14.68 8.65 -2.74
CA ASN A 263 15.50 9.83 -3.02
C ASN A 263 15.09 10.55 -4.30
N PHE A 264 14.07 10.08 -5.02
CA PHE A 264 13.66 10.59 -6.34
C PHE A 264 12.20 11.06 -6.33
N THR A 265 11.89 12.19 -7.00
CA THR A 265 10.49 12.65 -7.13
C THR A 265 9.69 11.71 -8.02
N PRO A 266 8.35 11.69 -7.94
CA PRO A 266 7.53 10.86 -8.83
C PRO A 266 7.80 11.12 -10.32
N LEU A 267 8.08 12.37 -10.70
CA LEU A 267 8.47 12.72 -12.07
C LEU A 267 9.78 12.03 -12.46
N GLU A 268 10.80 12.10 -11.61
CA GLU A 268 12.09 11.45 -11.86
C GLU A 268 11.97 9.93 -11.94
N ARG A 269 11.10 9.30 -11.13
CA ARG A 269 10.88 7.85 -11.16
C ARG A 269 10.14 7.37 -12.43
N ILE A 270 9.31 8.23 -13.03
CA ILE A 270 8.52 7.91 -14.23
C ILE A 270 9.20 8.37 -15.53
N ASP A 271 10.20 9.25 -15.49
CA ASP A 271 10.85 9.86 -16.66
C ASP A 271 11.19 8.85 -17.78
N SER A 272 11.82 7.73 -17.42
CA SER A 272 12.19 6.68 -18.39
C SER A 272 10.99 5.98 -19.05
N LEU A 273 9.82 6.03 -18.42
CA LEU A 273 8.58 5.44 -18.94
C LEU A 273 7.88 6.37 -19.94
N GLN A 274 8.07 7.70 -19.81
CA GLN A 274 7.47 8.68 -20.73
C GLN A 274 7.99 8.51 -22.17
N GLN A 275 9.21 7.99 -22.31
CA GLN A 275 9.85 7.74 -23.59
C GLN A 275 9.45 6.40 -24.23
N LYS A 276 8.74 5.53 -23.49
CA LYS A 276 8.31 4.22 -23.98
C LYS A 276 6.92 4.32 -24.62
N SER A 277 6.79 3.84 -25.85
CA SER A 277 5.48 3.61 -26.45
C SER A 277 4.80 2.41 -25.78
N MET A 278 3.55 2.58 -25.33
CA MET A 278 2.75 1.48 -24.77
C MET A 278 1.75 0.98 -25.81
N SER A 279 1.76 -0.32 -26.08
CA SER A 279 0.73 -0.97 -26.91
C SER A 279 -0.55 -1.21 -26.11
N ALA A 280 -1.65 -1.54 -26.79
CA ALA A 280 -2.89 -1.93 -26.13
C ALA A 280 -2.71 -3.10 -25.14
N TYR A 281 -1.79 -4.01 -25.44
CA TYR A 281 -1.42 -5.13 -24.57
C TYR A 281 -0.75 -4.66 -23.27
N ASP A 282 0.14 -3.66 -23.36
CA ASP A 282 0.84 -3.10 -22.20
C ASP A 282 -0.11 -2.28 -21.31
N LEU A 283 -1.24 -1.82 -21.87
CA LEU A 283 -2.25 -1.01 -21.20
C LEU A 283 -3.38 -1.83 -20.55
N LEU A 284 -3.35 -3.17 -20.58
CA LEU A 284 -4.36 -4.03 -19.93
C LEU A 284 -4.35 -3.88 -18.41
N LEU A 285 -5.44 -3.44 -17.79
CA LEU A 285 -5.54 -3.27 -16.33
C LEU A 285 -6.63 -4.19 -15.75
N PRO A 286 -6.33 -5.03 -14.76
CA PRO A 286 -5.00 -5.42 -14.29
C PRO A 286 -4.12 -6.14 -15.34
N THR A 287 -2.80 -6.17 -15.12
CA THR A 287 -1.81 -6.84 -15.96
C THR A 287 -2.02 -8.36 -15.93
N PRO A 288 -2.26 -9.02 -17.08
CA PRO A 288 -2.41 -10.47 -17.10
C PRO A 288 -1.14 -11.20 -16.66
N LYS A 289 -1.30 -12.42 -16.14
CA LYS A 289 -0.18 -13.30 -15.77
C LYS A 289 0.68 -13.68 -16.97
N ILE A 290 0.04 -14.10 -18.06
CA ILE A 290 0.72 -14.54 -19.28
C ILE A 290 -0.02 -13.97 -20.49
N ILE A 291 0.74 -13.36 -21.41
CA ILE A 291 0.24 -12.93 -22.72
C ILE A 291 1.22 -13.31 -23.82
N THR A 292 0.72 -13.98 -24.86
CA THR A 292 1.49 -14.48 -25.99
C THR A 292 0.72 -14.30 -27.29
N ASN A 293 1.33 -14.60 -28.45
CA ASN A 293 0.66 -14.60 -29.76
C ASN A 293 -0.12 -13.31 -30.07
N LYS A 294 0.50 -12.15 -29.84
CA LYS A 294 -0.09 -10.82 -30.04
C LYS A 294 -0.30 -10.53 -31.54
N GLU A 295 -1.54 -10.28 -31.95
CA GLU A 295 -1.93 -10.06 -33.35
C GLU A 295 -3.02 -8.97 -33.45
N PRO A 296 -2.68 -7.72 -33.81
CA PRO A 296 -3.68 -6.69 -34.04
C PRO A 296 -4.49 -6.99 -35.30
N LEU A 297 -5.82 -6.96 -35.19
CA LEU A 297 -6.76 -7.24 -36.27
C LEU A 297 -7.53 -5.97 -36.63
N GLN A 298 -7.34 -5.48 -37.86
CA GLN A 298 -8.14 -4.38 -38.38
C GLN A 298 -9.56 -4.87 -38.68
N ILE A 299 -10.54 -4.24 -38.04
CA ILE A 299 -11.95 -4.55 -38.19
C ILE A 299 -12.57 -3.54 -39.14
N ASN A 300 -13.16 -4.04 -40.22
CA ASN A 300 -13.98 -3.19 -41.07
C ASN A 300 -15.39 -3.11 -40.49
N ASN A 301 -16.08 -2.01 -40.74
CA ASN A 301 -17.44 -1.74 -40.29
C ASN A 301 -18.52 -2.64 -40.96
N LYS A 302 -18.12 -3.65 -41.75
CA LYS A 302 -18.98 -4.69 -42.32
C LYS A 302 -18.60 -6.09 -41.82
N THR A 303 -17.72 -6.17 -40.82
CA THR A 303 -17.22 -7.44 -40.29
C THR A 303 -18.38 -8.10 -39.56
N SER A 304 -18.74 -9.32 -39.92
CA SER A 304 -19.75 -10.05 -39.13
C SER A 304 -19.09 -10.59 -37.87
N ILE A 305 -19.64 -10.23 -36.70
CA ILE A 305 -19.13 -10.60 -35.37
C ILE A 305 -20.21 -11.39 -34.64
N ALA A 306 -19.83 -12.51 -34.03
CA ALA A 306 -20.70 -13.28 -33.14
C ALA A 306 -20.08 -13.48 -31.75
N ILE A 307 -20.91 -13.43 -30.72
CA ILE A 307 -20.62 -13.92 -29.38
C ILE A 307 -21.44 -15.19 -29.18
N VAL A 308 -20.79 -16.29 -28.84
CA VAL A 308 -21.43 -17.58 -28.59
C VAL A 308 -21.29 -17.90 -27.11
N THR A 309 -22.41 -18.19 -26.46
CA THR A 309 -22.49 -18.53 -25.03
C THR A 309 -23.49 -19.66 -24.82
N ASP A 310 -23.42 -20.35 -23.68
CA ASP A 310 -24.43 -21.34 -23.32
C ASP A 310 -25.79 -20.68 -22.99
N LYS A 311 -26.89 -21.37 -23.30
CA LYS A 311 -28.27 -20.92 -23.02
C LYS A 311 -28.55 -20.73 -21.52
N GLU A 312 -27.83 -21.45 -20.67
CA GLU A 312 -27.97 -21.42 -19.20
C GLU A 312 -26.83 -20.62 -18.54
N ALA A 313 -26.31 -19.59 -19.23
CA ALA A 313 -25.25 -18.72 -18.71
C ALA A 313 -25.59 -18.15 -17.32
N LYS A 314 -24.62 -18.22 -16.41
CA LYS A 314 -24.74 -17.62 -15.07
C LYS A 314 -24.65 -16.09 -15.14
N LYS A 315 -25.23 -15.40 -14.15
CA LYS A 315 -25.32 -13.93 -14.12
C LYS A 315 -23.99 -13.18 -14.36
N PRO A 316 -22.83 -13.59 -13.79
CA PRO A 316 -21.58 -12.89 -14.08
C PRO A 316 -21.18 -12.96 -15.57
N LEU A 317 -21.39 -14.11 -16.21
CA LEU A 317 -21.11 -14.27 -17.65
C LEU A 317 -22.05 -13.38 -18.48
N ILE A 318 -23.34 -13.35 -18.15
CA ILE A 318 -24.32 -12.47 -18.83
C ILE A 318 -23.86 -11.01 -18.76
N ALA A 319 -23.52 -10.53 -17.55
CA ALA A 319 -23.01 -9.18 -17.36
C ALA A 319 -21.72 -8.92 -18.17
N GLY A 320 -20.85 -9.92 -18.32
CA GLY A 320 -19.65 -9.83 -19.14
C GLY A 320 -19.96 -9.72 -20.64
N ILE A 321 -20.90 -10.52 -21.13
CA ILE A 321 -21.34 -10.52 -22.53
C ILE A 321 -21.97 -9.18 -22.89
N GLU A 322 -22.85 -8.63 -22.06
CA GLU A 322 -23.48 -7.32 -22.31
C GLU A 322 -22.43 -6.20 -22.47
N LEU A 323 -21.36 -6.24 -21.68
CA LEU A 323 -20.26 -5.28 -21.78
C LEU A 323 -19.47 -5.45 -23.07
N LEU A 324 -19.14 -6.69 -23.42
CA LEU A 324 -18.39 -7.00 -24.63
C LEU A 324 -19.21 -6.68 -25.88
N GLU A 325 -20.47 -7.07 -25.93
CA GLU A 325 -21.42 -6.76 -27.01
C GLU A 325 -21.48 -5.25 -27.24
N LYS A 326 -21.73 -4.47 -26.18
CA LYS A 326 -21.77 -3.00 -26.27
C LYS A 326 -20.48 -2.41 -26.80
N GLN A 327 -19.32 -2.97 -26.46
CA GLN A 327 -18.03 -2.49 -26.94
C GLN A 327 -17.77 -2.89 -28.41
N LEU A 328 -18.08 -4.13 -28.79
CA LEU A 328 -17.96 -4.62 -30.17
C LEU A 328 -18.96 -3.94 -31.12
N GLN A 329 -20.15 -3.58 -30.63
CA GLN A 329 -21.13 -2.85 -31.44
C GLN A 329 -20.65 -1.44 -31.79
N LYS A 330 -19.87 -0.80 -30.90
CA LYS A 330 -19.18 0.48 -31.21
C LYS A 330 -18.05 0.29 -32.22
N LEU A 331 -17.38 -0.86 -32.17
CA LEU A 331 -16.32 -1.22 -33.12
C LEU A 331 -16.89 -1.41 -34.54
N ASN A 332 -18.09 -1.97 -34.64
CA ASN A 332 -18.73 -2.38 -35.88
C ASN A 332 -20.13 -1.77 -36.04
N THR A 333 -20.20 -0.57 -36.60
CA THR A 333 -21.42 0.24 -36.58
C THR A 333 -22.46 -0.10 -37.66
N GLN A 334 -22.15 -0.90 -38.68
CA GLN A 334 -23.10 -1.22 -39.77
C GLN A 334 -23.69 -2.62 -39.70
N VAL A 335 -23.11 -3.53 -38.92
CA VAL A 335 -23.60 -4.91 -38.75
C VAL A 335 -23.79 -5.16 -37.25
N GLU A 336 -24.96 -5.68 -36.90
CA GLU A 336 -25.29 -6.02 -35.52
C GLU A 336 -24.41 -7.18 -35.03
N VAL A 337 -23.91 -7.09 -33.80
CA VAL A 337 -23.19 -8.18 -33.14
C VAL A 337 -24.20 -9.26 -32.77
N ALA A 338 -24.03 -10.47 -33.30
CA ALA A 338 -24.96 -11.56 -33.02
C ALA A 338 -24.59 -12.25 -31.69
N VAL A 339 -25.52 -12.31 -30.73
CA VAL A 339 -25.37 -13.12 -29.51
C VAL A 339 -26.13 -14.45 -29.70
N LEU A 340 -25.39 -15.56 -29.73
CA LEU A 340 -25.88 -16.88 -30.09
C LEU A 340 -25.74 -17.87 -28.91
N ASN A 341 -26.70 -18.77 -28.78
CA ASN A 341 -26.72 -19.80 -27.71
C ASN A 341 -25.92 -21.07 -28.05
N GLN A 342 -25.42 -21.17 -29.29
CA GLN A 342 -24.64 -22.29 -29.79
C GLN A 342 -23.84 -21.83 -31.01
N MET A 343 -22.79 -22.59 -31.37
CA MET A 343 -22.01 -22.30 -32.58
C MET A 343 -22.92 -22.35 -33.82
N PRO A 344 -22.80 -21.39 -34.75
CA PRO A 344 -23.58 -21.38 -35.98
C PRO A 344 -23.18 -22.55 -36.90
N GLU A 345 -24.15 -23.13 -37.61
CA GLU A 345 -23.91 -24.23 -38.56
C GLU A 345 -22.98 -23.83 -39.73
N ASN A 346 -22.94 -22.53 -40.04
CA ASN A 346 -22.05 -21.95 -41.04
C ASN A 346 -21.22 -20.80 -40.41
N ASP A 347 -20.14 -21.16 -39.73
CA ASP A 347 -19.20 -20.23 -39.10
C ASP A 347 -18.47 -19.32 -40.10
N SER A 348 -18.41 -19.71 -41.38
CA SER A 348 -17.81 -18.90 -42.44
C SER A 348 -18.49 -17.55 -42.68
N LEU A 349 -19.72 -17.38 -42.19
CA LEU A 349 -20.47 -16.13 -42.21
C LEU A 349 -19.88 -15.06 -41.28
N TYR A 350 -19.12 -15.47 -40.25
CA TYR A 350 -18.56 -14.57 -39.25
C TYR A 350 -17.04 -14.49 -39.40
N ARG A 351 -16.52 -13.27 -39.34
CA ARG A 351 -15.07 -13.02 -39.41
C ARG A 351 -14.43 -13.03 -38.02
N LEU A 352 -15.20 -12.70 -36.98
CA LEU A 352 -14.82 -12.84 -35.57
C LEU A 352 -15.90 -13.62 -34.82
N ILE A 353 -15.51 -14.66 -34.10
CA ILE A 353 -16.40 -15.42 -33.20
C ILE A 353 -15.77 -15.47 -31.82
N PHE A 354 -16.49 -15.00 -30.79
CA PHE A 354 -16.11 -15.09 -29.39
C PHE A 354 -16.89 -16.21 -28.71
N GLY A 355 -16.27 -17.35 -28.46
CA GLY A 355 -16.93 -18.50 -27.82
C GLY A 355 -16.63 -18.58 -26.34
N PHE A 356 -17.63 -18.39 -25.49
CA PHE A 356 -17.53 -18.50 -24.03
C PHE A 356 -17.99 -19.87 -23.58
N GLN A 357 -17.16 -20.55 -22.78
CA GLN A 357 -17.49 -21.85 -22.23
C GLN A 357 -17.00 -21.96 -20.78
N GLN A 358 -17.93 -22.26 -19.87
CA GLN A 358 -17.54 -22.65 -18.51
C GLN A 358 -17.11 -24.12 -18.54
N GLN A 359 -15.84 -24.39 -18.28
CA GLN A 359 -15.32 -25.75 -18.28
C GLN A 359 -14.14 -25.90 -17.32
N LYS A 360 -13.94 -27.13 -16.85
CA LYS A 360 -12.77 -27.47 -16.03
C LYS A 360 -11.52 -27.41 -16.92
N LEU A 361 -10.63 -26.45 -16.65
CA LEU A 361 -9.36 -26.30 -17.37
C LEU A 361 -8.47 -27.54 -17.13
N THR A 362 -7.83 -28.07 -18.18
CA THR A 362 -6.90 -29.24 -18.10
C THR A 362 -5.46 -28.79 -18.38
N GLY A 363 -4.50 -29.11 -17.50
CA GLY A 363 -3.05 -28.78 -17.63
C GLY A 363 -2.51 -27.92 -16.48
N ASN A 364 -1.19 -27.84 -16.25
CA ASN A 364 -0.51 -27.29 -15.04
C ASN A 364 -0.96 -25.91 -14.49
N SER A 365 -1.79 -25.14 -15.20
CA SER A 365 -2.49 -23.95 -14.71
C SER A 365 -3.78 -24.27 -13.92
N VAL A 366 -3.98 -25.53 -13.53
CA VAL A 366 -5.19 -26.05 -12.89
C VAL A 366 -5.50 -25.33 -11.55
N TYR A 367 -6.72 -24.79 -11.43
CA TYR A 367 -7.40 -24.42 -10.17
C TYR A 367 -7.12 -23.06 -9.51
N ASN A 368 -6.98 -21.97 -10.24
CA ASN A 368 -7.10 -20.64 -9.62
C ASN A 368 -8.54 -20.12 -9.76
N PRO A 369 -9.30 -19.95 -8.66
CA PRO A 369 -10.60 -19.29 -8.69
C PRO A 369 -10.52 -17.97 -9.45
N GLN A 370 -11.57 -17.64 -10.21
CA GLN A 370 -11.67 -16.41 -10.99
C GLN A 370 -10.68 -16.30 -12.16
N GLY A 371 -9.89 -17.33 -12.42
CA GLY A 371 -8.95 -17.40 -13.54
C GLY A 371 -9.63 -17.75 -14.87
N TYR A 372 -9.02 -17.38 -15.99
CA TYR A 372 -9.55 -17.62 -17.33
C TYR A 372 -8.44 -17.78 -18.36
N SER A 373 -8.79 -18.36 -19.50
CA SER A 373 -7.95 -18.51 -20.69
C SER A 373 -8.65 -17.91 -21.91
N ILE A 374 -7.91 -17.16 -22.72
CA ILE A 374 -8.31 -16.65 -24.03
C ILE A 374 -7.36 -17.24 -25.06
N ARG A 375 -7.89 -17.90 -26.09
CA ARG A 375 -7.10 -18.49 -27.18
C ARG A 375 -7.62 -18.05 -28.54
N CYS A 376 -6.72 -17.61 -29.40
CA CYS A 376 -7.05 -17.11 -30.73
C CYS A 376 -6.63 -18.12 -31.80
N TYR A 377 -7.60 -18.58 -32.58
CA TYR A 377 -7.41 -19.54 -33.67
C TYR A 377 -7.86 -18.99 -35.02
N GLY A 378 -7.38 -19.62 -36.08
CA GLY A 378 -7.76 -19.30 -37.46
C GLY A 378 -6.90 -18.21 -38.10
N THR A 379 -6.91 -18.17 -39.43
CA THR A 379 -6.14 -17.21 -40.24
C THR A 379 -7.04 -16.14 -40.83
N THR A 380 -8.06 -16.54 -41.60
CA THR A 380 -9.01 -15.63 -42.25
C THR A 380 -10.19 -15.27 -41.35
N ASN A 381 -10.80 -16.29 -40.73
CA ASN A 381 -11.83 -16.12 -39.71
C ASN A 381 -11.20 -16.43 -38.36
N LYS A 382 -11.34 -15.50 -37.41
CA LYS A 382 -10.70 -15.62 -36.10
C LYS A 382 -11.71 -16.11 -35.07
N HIS A 383 -11.36 -17.20 -34.40
CA HIS A 383 -12.12 -17.77 -33.31
C HIS A 383 -11.39 -17.45 -32.01
N ILE A 384 -12.03 -16.68 -31.14
CA ILE A 384 -11.56 -16.30 -29.83
C ILE A 384 -12.28 -17.22 -28.84
N GLN A 385 -11.61 -18.28 -28.41
CA GLN A 385 -12.14 -19.20 -27.41
C GLN A 385 -11.82 -18.68 -26.01
N VAL A 386 -12.85 -18.54 -25.18
CA VAL A 386 -12.77 -18.04 -23.81
C VAL A 386 -13.24 -19.14 -22.87
N THR A 387 -12.38 -19.54 -21.95
CA THR A 387 -12.68 -20.64 -21.02
C THR A 387 -12.32 -20.27 -19.59
N SER A 388 -13.11 -20.73 -18.64
CA SER A 388 -12.85 -20.55 -17.21
C SER A 388 -13.56 -21.62 -16.39
N TYR A 389 -13.05 -21.87 -15.19
CA TYR A 389 -13.65 -22.76 -14.21
C TYR A 389 -14.96 -22.21 -13.64
N ASP A 390 -15.04 -20.90 -13.42
CA ASP A 390 -16.20 -20.23 -12.81
C ASP A 390 -16.72 -19.06 -13.67
N ALA A 391 -17.94 -18.63 -13.38
CA ALA A 391 -18.59 -17.58 -14.17
C ALA A 391 -17.91 -16.21 -14.00
N ILE A 392 -17.32 -15.95 -12.83
CA ILE A 392 -16.64 -14.69 -12.57
C ILE A 392 -15.33 -14.58 -13.35
N GLY A 393 -14.60 -15.68 -13.58
CA GLY A 393 -13.46 -15.71 -14.49
C GLY A 393 -13.87 -15.40 -15.93
N LEU A 394 -15.03 -15.89 -16.41
CA LEU A 394 -15.56 -15.51 -17.72
C LEU A 394 -15.93 -14.02 -17.81
N TYR A 395 -16.49 -13.43 -16.74
CA TYR A 395 -16.71 -11.99 -16.64
C TYR A 395 -15.41 -11.20 -16.80
N TYR A 396 -14.34 -11.60 -16.11
CA TYR A 396 -13.02 -10.96 -16.22
C TYR A 396 -12.37 -11.15 -17.58
N ALA A 397 -12.59 -12.30 -18.24
CA ALA A 397 -12.17 -12.51 -19.61
C ALA A 397 -12.86 -11.54 -20.57
N ALA A 398 -14.18 -11.37 -20.44
CA ALA A 398 -14.94 -10.40 -21.23
C ALA A 398 -14.45 -8.97 -20.99
N GLY A 399 -14.17 -8.59 -19.73
CA GLY A 399 -13.57 -7.30 -19.38
C GLY A 399 -12.19 -7.08 -20.02
N THR A 400 -11.41 -8.15 -20.21
CA THR A 400 -10.11 -8.10 -20.91
C THR A 400 -10.30 -7.88 -22.41
N LEU A 401 -11.25 -8.58 -23.03
CA LEU A 401 -11.60 -8.40 -24.44
C LEU A 401 -12.15 -6.99 -24.73
N VAL A 402 -12.93 -6.42 -23.81
CA VAL A 402 -13.37 -5.01 -23.87
C VAL A 402 -12.16 -4.08 -23.93
N GLN A 403 -11.13 -4.32 -23.12
CA GLN A 403 -9.92 -3.50 -23.10
C GLN A 403 -9.02 -3.68 -24.33
N LEU A 404 -9.08 -4.84 -25.00
CA LEU A 404 -8.37 -5.12 -26.26
C LEU A 404 -9.13 -4.59 -27.49
N THR A 405 -10.25 -3.91 -27.30
CA THR A 405 -11.06 -3.36 -28.38
C THR A 405 -10.88 -1.84 -28.48
N ASP A 406 -10.18 -1.39 -29.52
CA ASP A 406 -10.02 0.02 -29.86
C ASP A 406 -11.09 0.44 -30.87
N THR A 407 -12.12 1.08 -30.36
CA THR A 407 -13.27 1.55 -31.15
C THR A 407 -12.96 2.78 -31.99
N ILE A 408 -11.88 3.51 -31.70
CA ILE A 408 -11.50 4.73 -32.43
C ILE A 408 -10.79 4.34 -33.72
N ASN A 409 -9.82 3.42 -33.62
CA ASN A 409 -9.03 2.97 -34.76
C ASN A 409 -9.63 1.74 -35.45
N HIS A 410 -10.76 1.23 -34.95
CA HIS A 410 -11.41 0.00 -35.40
C HIS A 410 -10.47 -1.22 -35.39
N ILE A 411 -9.73 -1.41 -34.29
CA ILE A 411 -8.79 -2.52 -34.12
C ILE A 411 -9.23 -3.40 -32.96
N PHE A 412 -9.18 -4.71 -33.15
CA PHE A 412 -9.23 -5.69 -32.06
C PHE A 412 -7.83 -6.31 -31.89
N PHE A 413 -7.25 -6.15 -30.70
CA PHE A 413 -5.91 -6.63 -30.37
C PHE A 413 -5.97 -8.07 -29.88
N ALA A 414 -5.97 -9.05 -30.79
CA ALA A 414 -6.04 -10.47 -30.43
C ALA A 414 -4.75 -10.93 -29.74
N ALA A 415 -4.88 -11.79 -28.74
CA ALA A 415 -3.76 -12.41 -28.04
C ALA A 415 -4.20 -13.68 -27.31
N ASP A 416 -3.25 -14.59 -27.11
CA ASP A 416 -3.41 -15.72 -26.21
C ASP A 416 -3.08 -15.28 -24.78
N ILE A 417 -4.02 -15.47 -23.86
CA ILE A 417 -3.92 -15.03 -22.46
C ILE A 417 -4.26 -16.19 -21.52
N GLU A 418 -3.43 -16.38 -20.50
CA GLU A 418 -3.75 -17.18 -19.32
C GLU A 418 -3.65 -16.25 -18.11
N ASP A 419 -4.71 -16.18 -17.31
CA ASP A 419 -4.80 -15.15 -16.29
C ASP A 419 -5.58 -15.58 -15.04
N TRP A 420 -5.18 -15.07 -13.88
CA TRP A 420 -5.81 -15.31 -12.58
C TRP A 420 -5.31 -14.29 -11.54
N PRO A 421 -6.09 -13.99 -10.48
CA PRO A 421 -5.65 -13.08 -9.44
C PRO A 421 -4.68 -13.74 -8.44
N ASP A 422 -3.82 -12.94 -7.81
CA ASP A 422 -3.11 -13.34 -6.59
C ASP A 422 -4.01 -13.22 -5.36
N PHE A 423 -4.77 -12.13 -5.22
CA PHE A 423 -5.74 -11.95 -4.14
C PHE A 423 -7.14 -12.30 -4.61
N THR A 424 -7.81 -13.25 -3.96
CA THR A 424 -9.18 -13.67 -4.30
C THR A 424 -10.26 -12.70 -3.81
N GLY A 425 -9.96 -11.89 -2.79
CA GLY A 425 -10.85 -10.85 -2.28
C GLY A 425 -10.26 -9.46 -2.42
N ARG A 426 -10.85 -8.64 -3.27
CA ARG A 426 -10.30 -7.33 -3.65
C ARG A 426 -11.36 -6.28 -3.42
N SER A 427 -11.15 -5.42 -2.43
CA SER A 427 -12.17 -4.48 -1.99
C SER A 427 -11.88 -3.02 -2.29
N PHE A 428 -12.95 -2.22 -2.32
CA PHE A 428 -12.90 -0.77 -2.41
C PHE A 428 -13.98 -0.12 -1.54
N LEU A 429 -13.63 1.03 -0.95
CA LEU A 429 -14.48 1.78 -0.03
C LEU A 429 -15.46 2.67 -0.79
N LEU A 430 -16.75 2.51 -0.51
CA LEU A 430 -17.79 3.44 -0.92
C LEU A 430 -17.77 4.69 -0.04
N ALA A 431 -18.28 5.81 -0.56
CA ALA A 431 -18.42 7.03 0.22
C ALA A 431 -19.33 6.82 1.42
N SER A 432 -19.05 7.55 2.50
CA SER A 432 -20.06 7.81 3.53
C SER A 432 -21.03 8.87 3.02
N TRP A 433 -22.07 8.41 2.32
CA TRP A 433 -23.00 9.26 1.59
C TRP A 433 -23.64 10.32 2.49
N ASN A 434 -23.44 11.59 2.11
CA ASN A 434 -24.07 12.74 2.73
C ASN A 434 -25.30 13.21 1.93
N ASP A 435 -25.31 12.97 0.62
CA ASP A 435 -26.42 13.29 -0.26
C ASP A 435 -26.61 12.23 -1.36
N SER A 436 -27.70 12.35 -2.11
CA SER A 436 -28.03 11.42 -3.20
C SER A 436 -27.08 11.50 -4.40
N ALA A 437 -26.30 12.58 -4.56
CA ALA A 437 -25.34 12.71 -5.65
C ALA A 437 -24.10 11.86 -5.39
N GLU A 438 -23.61 11.82 -4.14
CA GLU A 438 -22.53 10.91 -3.74
C GLU A 438 -22.93 9.45 -3.94
N LEU A 439 -24.14 9.07 -3.51
CA LEU A 439 -24.66 7.71 -3.73
C LEU A 439 -24.79 7.39 -5.22
N LYS A 440 -25.35 8.32 -6.01
CA LYS A 440 -25.47 8.12 -7.47
C LYS A 440 -24.09 7.94 -8.10
N ASN A 441 -23.11 8.75 -7.71
CA ASN A 441 -21.75 8.63 -8.21
C ASN A 441 -21.16 7.24 -7.89
N ASP A 442 -21.24 6.76 -6.66
CA ASP A 442 -20.74 5.43 -6.32
C ASP A 442 -21.46 4.32 -7.10
N PHE A 443 -22.78 4.38 -7.19
CA PHE A 443 -23.58 3.42 -7.95
C PHE A 443 -23.18 3.39 -9.44
N ASP A 444 -23.05 4.56 -10.07
CA ASP A 444 -22.64 4.69 -11.46
C ASP A 444 -21.21 4.15 -11.71
N ASN A 445 -20.35 4.14 -10.68
CA ASN A 445 -18.98 3.64 -10.77
C ASN A 445 -18.82 2.15 -10.44
N MET A 446 -19.84 1.46 -9.92
CA MET A 446 -19.77 0.03 -9.56
C MET A 446 -19.24 -0.83 -10.71
N GLN A 447 -19.76 -0.62 -11.93
CA GLN A 447 -19.31 -1.35 -13.11
C GLN A 447 -17.84 -1.07 -13.46
N ARG A 448 -17.36 0.18 -13.29
CA ARG A 448 -15.97 0.56 -13.54
C ARG A 448 -15.04 -0.14 -12.56
N MET A 449 -15.39 -0.17 -11.27
CA MET A 449 -14.60 -0.86 -10.24
C MET A 449 -14.58 -2.37 -10.47
N SER A 450 -15.72 -2.95 -10.86
CA SER A 450 -15.83 -4.36 -11.24
C SER A 450 -14.98 -4.71 -12.49
N LEU A 451 -14.87 -3.80 -13.46
CA LEU A 451 -13.99 -3.97 -14.63
C LEU A 451 -12.49 -3.86 -14.29
N LEU A 452 -12.14 -3.17 -13.21
CA LEU A 452 -10.81 -3.25 -12.58
C LEU A 452 -10.65 -4.53 -11.76
N ARG A 453 -11.61 -5.45 -11.83
CA ARG A 453 -11.64 -6.75 -11.18
C ARG A 453 -11.77 -6.67 -9.65
N PHE A 454 -12.19 -5.54 -9.09
CA PHE A 454 -12.64 -5.54 -7.69
C PHE A 454 -13.93 -6.33 -7.56
N ASN A 455 -14.05 -7.12 -6.49
CA ASN A 455 -15.19 -8.00 -6.26
C ASN A 455 -15.84 -7.85 -4.88
N LYS A 456 -15.42 -6.83 -4.11
CA LYS A 456 -16.04 -6.48 -2.84
C LYS A 456 -16.16 -4.96 -2.71
N ALA A 457 -17.37 -4.42 -2.70
CA ALA A 457 -17.62 -3.04 -2.31
C ALA A 457 -17.91 -3.03 -0.81
N TYR A 458 -17.35 -2.09 -0.06
CA TYR A 458 -17.63 -2.02 1.38
C TYR A 458 -18.02 -0.61 1.83
N VAL A 459 -18.90 -0.56 2.83
CA VAL A 459 -19.46 0.69 3.34
C VAL A 459 -19.68 0.62 4.85
N GLY A 460 -19.40 1.74 5.53
CA GLY A 460 -19.75 1.95 6.93
C GLY A 460 -20.84 3.03 7.07
N TYR A 461 -21.50 3.08 8.22
CA TYR A 461 -22.45 4.15 8.51
C TYR A 461 -21.74 5.42 9.00
N GLY A 462 -21.33 6.28 8.06
CA GLY A 462 -20.97 7.66 8.36
C GLY A 462 -19.75 7.88 9.25
N GLN A 463 -18.91 6.88 9.51
CA GLN A 463 -17.73 7.04 10.38
C GLN A 463 -16.72 8.04 9.82
N THR A 464 -16.64 8.23 8.50
CA THR A 464 -15.78 9.27 7.92
C THR A 464 -16.37 10.69 8.03
N ARG A 465 -17.63 10.79 8.49
CA ARG A 465 -18.40 12.02 8.66
C ARG A 465 -18.79 12.30 10.12
N ASN A 466 -18.22 11.57 11.07
CA ASN A 466 -18.48 11.73 12.50
C ASN A 466 -19.96 11.48 12.90
N ARG A 467 -20.67 10.56 12.22
CA ARG A 467 -22.04 10.17 12.56
C ARG A 467 -22.06 9.22 13.75
N LYS A 468 -22.34 9.75 14.94
CA LYS A 468 -22.36 9.02 16.23
C LYS A 468 -23.59 8.13 16.43
N ASP A 469 -24.59 8.26 15.57
CA ASP A 469 -25.91 7.62 15.59
C ASP A 469 -25.95 6.28 14.82
N TRP A 470 -24.89 5.47 14.88
CA TRP A 470 -24.76 4.21 14.14
C TRP A 470 -25.92 3.22 14.37
N TYR A 471 -26.58 3.30 15.53
CA TYR A 471 -27.72 2.49 15.92
C TYR A 471 -29.05 2.95 15.32
N GLN A 472 -29.06 4.06 14.56
CA GLN A 472 -30.23 4.59 13.86
C GLN A 472 -29.87 5.01 12.42
N PRO A 473 -29.60 4.05 11.50
CA PRO A 473 -29.28 4.41 10.14
C PRO A 473 -30.36 5.24 9.44
N ASP A 474 -29.96 6.34 8.81
CA ASP A 474 -30.83 7.21 8.03
C ASP A 474 -31.33 6.57 6.72
N ASP A 475 -32.29 7.24 6.08
CA ASP A 475 -32.93 6.70 4.88
C ASP A 475 -32.01 6.72 3.67
N LEU A 476 -31.05 7.66 3.60
CA LEU A 476 -30.05 7.70 2.54
C LEU A 476 -29.14 6.46 2.59
N TYR A 477 -28.67 6.09 3.78
CA TYR A 477 -27.88 4.87 3.95
C TYR A 477 -28.68 3.61 3.58
N LYS A 478 -29.94 3.50 4.05
CA LYS A 478 -30.84 2.37 3.71
C LYS A 478 -31.05 2.25 2.20
N ASP A 479 -31.30 3.36 1.53
CA ASP A 479 -31.45 3.41 0.06
C ASP A 479 -30.16 2.99 -0.65
N GLY A 480 -29.01 3.46 -0.17
CA GLY A 480 -27.71 3.13 -0.75
C GLY A 480 -27.35 1.65 -0.63
N VAL A 481 -27.48 1.06 0.56
CA VAL A 481 -27.20 -0.37 0.78
C VAL A 481 -28.18 -1.25 0.00
N SER A 482 -29.44 -0.84 -0.10
CA SER A 482 -30.46 -1.55 -0.89
C SER A 482 -30.12 -1.55 -2.39
N LYS A 483 -29.83 -0.37 -2.97
CA LYS A 483 -29.49 -0.21 -4.39
C LYS A 483 -28.24 -0.96 -4.78
N ILE A 484 -27.17 -0.85 -3.98
CA ILE A 484 -25.89 -1.51 -4.27
C ILE A 484 -26.01 -3.02 -4.03
N GLY A 485 -26.71 -3.43 -2.96
CA GLY A 485 -26.97 -4.84 -2.67
C GLY A 485 -27.72 -5.53 -3.81
N GLU A 486 -28.78 -4.90 -4.33
CA GLU A 486 -29.55 -5.45 -5.47
C GLU A 486 -28.69 -5.53 -6.75
N TRP A 487 -27.81 -4.55 -7.00
CA TRP A 487 -26.86 -4.62 -8.10
C TRP A 487 -25.92 -5.82 -7.95
N CYS A 488 -25.31 -5.99 -6.77
CA CYS A 488 -24.42 -7.11 -6.46
C CYS A 488 -25.13 -8.46 -6.64
N LYS A 489 -26.39 -8.58 -6.23
CA LYS A 489 -27.22 -9.79 -6.38
C LYS A 489 -27.62 -10.07 -7.83
N THR A 490 -27.82 -9.03 -8.63
CA THR A 490 -28.23 -9.14 -10.03
C THR A 490 -27.08 -9.50 -10.94
N THR A 491 -25.88 -8.97 -10.69
CA THR A 491 -24.70 -9.25 -11.52
C THR A 491 -23.86 -10.40 -10.98
N GLU A 492 -23.81 -10.59 -9.66
CA GLU A 492 -22.90 -11.50 -8.95
C GLU A 492 -21.41 -11.25 -9.29
N THR A 493 -21.07 -10.06 -9.82
CA THR A 493 -19.68 -9.70 -10.16
C THR A 493 -18.94 -9.05 -9.00
N CYS A 494 -19.68 -8.56 -8.01
CA CYS A 494 -19.17 -7.93 -6.79
C CYS A 494 -20.07 -8.33 -5.61
N GLN A 495 -19.51 -8.26 -4.41
CA GLN A 495 -20.21 -8.48 -3.15
C GLN A 495 -20.30 -7.17 -2.36
N LEU A 496 -21.37 -6.99 -1.59
CA LEU A 496 -21.46 -5.91 -0.61
C LEU A 496 -21.00 -6.41 0.76
N ALA A 497 -20.06 -5.68 1.36
CA ALA A 497 -19.61 -5.84 2.74
C ALA A 497 -20.03 -4.61 3.57
N VAL A 498 -20.46 -4.83 4.81
CA VAL A 498 -20.90 -3.74 5.69
C VAL A 498 -20.14 -3.71 7.00
N MET A 499 -19.79 -2.51 7.45
CA MET A 499 -18.99 -2.30 8.65
C MET A 499 -19.77 -1.55 9.72
N VAL A 500 -19.78 -2.09 10.94
CA VAL A 500 -20.40 -1.45 12.10
C VAL A 500 -19.42 -1.44 13.27
N ASN A 501 -19.20 -0.25 13.85
CA ASN A 501 -18.44 -0.09 15.09
C ASN A 501 -19.44 0.33 16.18
N PRO A 502 -19.87 -0.59 17.08
CA PRO A 502 -20.85 -0.26 18.11
C PRO A 502 -20.32 0.73 19.16
N TYR A 503 -19.01 0.96 19.22
CA TYR A 503 -18.37 1.92 20.12
C TYR A 503 -18.31 3.33 19.54
N TYR A 504 -18.60 3.51 18.25
CA TYR A 504 -18.38 4.77 17.52
C TYR A 504 -19.15 5.97 18.07
N HIS A 505 -20.22 5.73 18.85
CA HIS A 505 -20.97 6.77 19.56
C HIS A 505 -20.16 7.48 20.66
N PHE A 506 -19.04 6.90 21.10
CA PHE A 506 -18.07 7.56 21.98
C PHE A 506 -17.12 8.48 21.21
N GLU A 507 -16.42 9.37 21.93
CA GLU A 507 -15.27 10.07 21.39
C GLU A 507 -14.06 9.15 21.20
N TYR A 508 -13.11 9.57 20.37
CA TYR A 508 -11.88 8.81 20.09
C TYR A 508 -11.15 8.48 21.40
N GLU A 509 -11.04 7.18 21.69
CA GLU A 509 -10.49 6.63 22.93
C GLU A 509 -10.99 7.38 24.17
N MET A 510 -12.30 7.53 24.29
CA MET A 510 -12.90 8.30 25.38
C MET A 510 -12.60 7.66 26.75
N LYS A 511 -12.22 8.48 27.71
CA LYS A 511 -11.95 8.05 29.07
C LYS A 511 -13.27 7.79 29.82
N VAL A 512 -13.40 6.65 30.48
CA VAL A 512 -14.66 6.23 31.15
C VAL A 512 -15.17 7.26 32.16
N SER A 513 -14.27 7.94 32.90
CA SER A 513 -14.65 8.95 33.90
C SER A 513 -15.26 10.23 33.30
N GLU A 514 -15.13 10.45 31.99
CA GLU A 514 -15.62 11.63 31.29
C GLU A 514 -17.00 11.38 30.64
N MET A 515 -17.53 10.16 30.74
CA MET A 515 -18.79 9.75 30.13
C MET A 515 -19.99 10.09 31.01
N SER A 516 -21.03 10.64 30.39
CA SER A 516 -22.35 10.76 31.02
C SER A 516 -23.07 9.42 31.08
N ASP A 517 -24.01 9.28 32.02
CA ASP A 517 -24.82 8.06 32.13
C ASP A 517 -25.69 7.83 30.89
N SER A 518 -26.18 8.88 30.24
CA SER A 518 -26.94 8.70 28.99
C SER A 518 -26.07 8.12 27.88
N LEU A 519 -24.81 8.56 27.79
CA LEU A 519 -23.86 8.08 26.78
C LEU A 519 -23.51 6.61 27.02
N LYS A 520 -23.26 6.23 28.28
CA LYS A 520 -22.95 4.84 28.67
C LYS A 520 -24.06 3.84 28.33
N ASN A 521 -25.31 4.29 28.34
CA ASN A 521 -26.50 3.45 28.17
C ASN A 521 -27.09 3.48 26.76
N ILE A 522 -26.43 4.14 25.79
CA ILE A 522 -26.85 4.07 24.37
C ILE A 522 -26.75 2.63 23.85
N TRP A 523 -25.67 1.93 24.20
CA TRP A 523 -25.44 0.54 23.81
C TRP A 523 -24.58 -0.18 24.85
N LEU A 524 -24.91 -1.44 25.14
CA LEU A 524 -24.28 -2.30 26.13
C LEU A 524 -24.11 -3.72 25.59
N HIS A 525 -23.27 -4.54 26.21
CA HIS A 525 -23.03 -5.93 25.82
C HIS A 525 -24.11 -6.89 26.35
N ASN A 526 -25.38 -6.47 26.35
CA ASN A 526 -26.52 -7.28 26.77
C ASN A 526 -27.41 -7.68 25.57
N GLU A 527 -28.46 -8.44 25.83
CA GLU A 527 -29.39 -8.92 24.79
C GLU A 527 -29.99 -7.78 23.94
N ASN A 528 -30.34 -6.64 24.57
CA ASN A 528 -30.88 -5.48 23.86
C ASN A 528 -29.85 -4.86 22.92
N GLY A 529 -28.61 -4.66 23.38
CA GLY A 529 -27.52 -4.15 22.54
C GLY A 529 -27.19 -5.08 21.38
N MET A 530 -27.21 -6.40 21.62
CA MET A 530 -27.03 -7.40 20.56
C MET A 530 -28.15 -7.34 19.52
N LYS A 531 -29.41 -7.19 19.97
CA LYS A 531 -30.54 -7.00 19.07
C LYS A 531 -30.37 -5.77 18.21
N THR A 532 -30.03 -4.61 18.79
CA THR A 532 -29.76 -3.37 18.05
C THR A 532 -28.68 -3.59 16.98
N LEU A 533 -27.59 -4.26 17.33
CA LEU A 533 -26.49 -4.52 16.41
C LEU A 533 -26.93 -5.44 15.25
N THR A 534 -27.67 -6.52 15.54
CA THR A 534 -28.23 -7.39 14.49
C THR A 534 -29.26 -6.69 13.63
N ASP A 535 -30.07 -5.78 14.19
CA ASP A 535 -31.06 -5.00 13.43
C ASP A 535 -30.37 -4.07 12.43
N VAL A 536 -29.22 -3.48 12.78
CA VAL A 536 -28.41 -2.67 11.86
C VAL A 536 -27.82 -3.53 10.75
N PHE A 537 -27.17 -4.66 11.07
CA PHE A 537 -26.63 -5.55 10.05
C PHE A 537 -27.70 -6.13 9.11
N LYS A 538 -28.89 -6.41 9.67
CA LYS A 538 -30.03 -6.96 8.92
C LYS A 538 -30.43 -6.08 7.74
N LEU A 539 -30.33 -4.75 7.86
CA LEU A 539 -30.66 -3.82 6.77
C LEU A 539 -29.93 -4.16 5.47
N SER A 540 -28.64 -4.48 5.57
CA SER A 540 -27.80 -4.75 4.41
C SER A 540 -27.78 -6.23 4.03
N LEU A 541 -27.87 -7.13 5.01
CA LEU A 541 -27.96 -8.57 4.74
C LEU A 541 -29.27 -8.93 4.03
N ASP A 542 -30.40 -8.30 4.39
CA ASP A 542 -31.67 -8.46 3.67
C ASP A 542 -31.59 -7.89 2.24
N ALA A 543 -30.71 -6.91 2.01
CA ALA A 543 -30.40 -6.36 0.68
C ALA A 543 -29.39 -7.20 -0.12
N GLY A 544 -28.87 -8.30 0.42
CA GLY A 544 -27.94 -9.21 -0.26
C GLY A 544 -26.46 -8.95 0.02
N ALA A 545 -26.11 -8.20 1.06
CA ALA A 545 -24.74 -8.22 1.59
C ALA A 545 -24.36 -9.64 2.01
N THR A 546 -23.09 -9.99 1.82
CA THR A 546 -22.54 -11.35 2.09
C THR A 546 -21.33 -11.32 3.01
N THR A 547 -20.95 -10.14 3.49
CA THR A 547 -19.86 -9.96 4.44
C THR A 547 -20.25 -8.90 5.47
N ILE A 548 -19.95 -9.17 6.73
CA ILE A 548 -19.99 -8.16 7.78
C ILE A 548 -18.60 -7.98 8.40
N MET A 549 -18.30 -6.75 8.78
CA MET A 549 -17.16 -6.41 9.63
C MET A 549 -17.67 -5.76 10.91
N LEU A 550 -17.41 -6.39 12.04
CA LEU A 550 -17.63 -5.83 13.36
C LEU A 550 -16.35 -5.16 13.83
N MET A 551 -16.44 -3.90 14.27
CA MET A 551 -15.28 -3.10 14.59
C MET A 551 -15.23 -2.69 16.05
N ALA A 552 -14.04 -2.71 16.63
CA ALA A 552 -13.74 -2.23 17.97
C ALA A 552 -12.49 -1.33 17.97
N ASP A 553 -12.07 -0.84 16.80
CA ASP A 553 -10.98 0.11 16.66
C ASP A 553 -11.35 1.47 17.25
N ASP A 554 -10.34 2.20 17.75
CA ASP A 554 -10.32 3.63 18.07
C ASP A 554 -11.31 4.18 19.12
N PHE A 555 -12.46 3.55 19.34
CA PHE A 555 -13.58 4.10 20.11
C PHE A 555 -13.92 3.26 21.34
N VAL A 556 -13.25 2.12 21.55
CA VAL A 556 -13.39 1.38 22.80
C VAL A 556 -12.89 2.26 23.96
N PRO A 557 -13.71 2.43 25.03
CA PRO A 557 -13.34 3.26 26.16
C PRO A 557 -12.12 2.73 26.90
N HIS A 558 -11.40 3.63 27.58
CA HIS A 558 -10.27 3.23 28.42
C HIS A 558 -10.40 3.71 29.87
N GLU A 559 -9.83 2.92 30.77
CA GLU A 559 -9.66 3.26 32.17
C GLU A 559 -8.33 4.02 32.39
N LYS A 560 -8.24 4.75 33.50
CA LYS A 560 -7.04 5.55 33.88
C LYS A 560 -6.66 6.64 32.85
N ASN A 561 -5.60 7.39 33.11
CA ASN A 561 -5.10 8.46 32.22
C ASN A 561 -4.18 7.95 31.09
N TYR A 562 -4.34 6.71 30.63
CA TYR A 562 -3.47 6.12 29.62
C TYR A 562 -4.30 5.45 28.53
N ARG A 563 -4.28 6.06 27.34
CA ARG A 563 -4.87 5.48 26.12
C ARG A 563 -4.25 4.10 25.86
N LYS A 564 -5.02 3.16 25.29
CA LYS A 564 -4.67 1.73 25.11
C LYS A 564 -4.87 0.80 26.33
N LEU A 565 -5.39 1.28 27.47
CA LEU A 565 -5.87 0.43 28.57
C LEU A 565 -7.39 0.26 28.49
N TYR A 566 -7.86 -0.37 27.41
CA TYR A 566 -9.27 -0.50 27.09
C TYR A 566 -10.05 -1.31 28.13
N SER A 567 -11.33 -0.98 28.31
CA SER A 567 -12.13 -1.45 29.43
C SER A 567 -13.64 -1.38 29.15
N LEU A 568 -14.42 -2.11 29.94
CA LEU A 568 -15.87 -1.90 30.08
C LEU A 568 -16.17 -0.55 30.74
N TRP A 569 -17.30 0.08 30.42
CA TRP A 569 -17.60 1.48 30.83
C TRP A 569 -18.83 1.65 31.72
N SER A 570 -19.73 0.67 31.76
CA SER A 570 -20.94 0.71 32.59
C SER A 570 -20.88 -0.32 33.73
N ASP A 571 -21.65 -0.08 34.79
CA ASP A 571 -21.76 -1.03 35.91
C ASP A 571 -22.48 -2.32 35.48
N GLU A 572 -23.47 -2.21 34.58
CA GLU A 572 -24.19 -3.36 34.04
C GLU A 572 -23.26 -4.29 33.23
N ASP A 573 -22.44 -3.73 32.33
CA ASP A 573 -21.46 -4.52 31.57
C ASP A 573 -20.47 -5.21 32.51
N ARG A 574 -19.99 -4.53 33.55
CA ARG A 574 -19.04 -5.10 34.53
C ARG A 574 -19.65 -6.19 35.39
N GLN A 575 -20.95 -6.13 35.64
CA GLN A 575 -21.67 -7.19 36.35
C GLN A 575 -21.87 -8.42 35.47
N MET A 576 -22.14 -8.22 34.17
CA MET A 576 -22.39 -9.31 33.22
C MET A 576 -21.10 -9.94 32.69
N HIS A 577 -20.02 -9.16 32.58
CA HIS A 577 -18.77 -9.60 31.96
C HIS A 577 -17.57 -9.26 32.84
N PRO A 578 -16.74 -10.25 33.20
CA PRO A 578 -15.56 -10.03 34.02
C PRO A 578 -14.46 -9.23 33.30
N THR A 579 -14.40 -9.31 31.96
CA THR A 579 -13.37 -8.66 31.14
C THR A 579 -13.96 -8.10 29.84
N LEU A 580 -13.21 -7.21 29.19
CA LEU A 580 -13.54 -6.72 27.85
C LEU A 580 -13.51 -7.85 26.81
N ALA A 581 -12.55 -8.78 26.91
CA ALA A 581 -12.45 -9.92 26.00
C ALA A 581 -13.69 -10.83 26.12
N HIS A 582 -14.16 -11.11 27.34
CA HIS A 582 -15.40 -11.85 27.57
C HIS A 582 -16.61 -11.15 26.95
N ALA A 583 -16.74 -9.83 27.12
CA ALA A 583 -17.86 -9.06 26.56
C ALA A 583 -17.86 -9.07 25.02
N GLN A 584 -16.68 -8.93 24.40
CA GLN A 584 -16.56 -8.98 22.95
C GLN A 584 -16.70 -10.41 22.40
N ALA A 585 -16.25 -11.42 23.13
CA ALA A 585 -16.53 -12.82 22.80
C ALA A 585 -18.02 -13.14 22.87
N TYR A 586 -18.73 -12.63 23.88
CA TYR A 586 -20.20 -12.73 23.96
C TYR A 586 -20.86 -12.10 22.73
N MET A 587 -20.47 -10.86 22.39
CA MET A 587 -20.98 -10.15 21.22
C MET A 587 -20.73 -10.92 19.92
N ILE A 588 -19.50 -11.40 19.71
CA ILE A 588 -19.10 -12.15 18.52
C ILE A 588 -19.89 -13.45 18.41
N ASN A 589 -19.98 -14.24 19.48
CA ASN A 589 -20.72 -15.51 19.46
C ASN A 589 -22.22 -15.31 19.21
N TYR A 590 -22.81 -14.24 19.76
CA TYR A 590 -24.21 -13.91 19.51
C TYR A 590 -24.45 -13.67 18.02
N ILE A 591 -23.65 -12.80 17.41
CA ILE A 591 -23.76 -12.47 15.98
C ILE A 591 -23.47 -13.69 15.12
N TYR A 592 -22.43 -14.46 15.45
CA TYR A 592 -22.09 -15.68 14.71
C TYR A 592 -23.26 -16.66 14.68
N ASN A 593 -23.86 -16.98 15.83
CA ASN A 593 -25.00 -17.89 15.90
C ASN A 593 -26.23 -17.33 15.16
N TRP A 594 -26.44 -16.02 15.21
CA TRP A 594 -27.48 -15.35 14.45
C TRP A 594 -27.25 -15.45 12.93
N LEU A 595 -26.01 -15.25 12.46
CA LEU A 595 -25.64 -15.44 11.05
C LEU A 595 -25.83 -16.89 10.63
N GLN A 596 -25.33 -17.87 11.39
CA GLN A 596 -25.49 -19.29 11.05
C GLN A 596 -26.96 -19.70 10.90
N LYS A 597 -27.85 -19.08 11.68
CA LYS A 597 -29.30 -19.35 11.62
C LYS A 597 -30.00 -18.67 10.45
N ASN A 598 -29.62 -17.44 10.09
CA ASN A 598 -30.40 -16.59 9.18
C ASN A 598 -29.69 -16.24 7.85
N TYR A 599 -28.36 -16.33 7.81
CA TYR A 599 -27.49 -15.89 6.72
C TYR A 599 -26.20 -16.74 6.65
N SER A 600 -26.32 -18.08 6.61
CA SER A 600 -25.22 -19.03 6.83
C SER A 600 -23.98 -18.86 5.94
N ASP A 601 -24.14 -18.27 4.76
CA ASP A 601 -23.05 -18.03 3.80
C ASP A 601 -22.32 -16.70 4.02
N THR A 602 -22.64 -15.97 5.10
CA THR A 602 -22.05 -14.65 5.40
C THR A 602 -20.66 -14.79 6.02
N ARG A 603 -19.67 -14.13 5.41
CA ARG A 603 -18.33 -13.99 6.00
C ARG A 603 -18.37 -13.00 7.17
N PHE A 604 -17.83 -13.41 8.32
CA PHE A 604 -17.73 -12.58 9.51
C PHE A 604 -16.28 -12.18 9.79
N GLU A 605 -16.03 -10.88 9.84
CA GLU A 605 -14.73 -10.26 10.06
C GLU A 605 -14.80 -9.39 11.33
N PHE A 606 -13.73 -9.37 12.14
CA PHE A 606 -13.67 -8.62 13.40
C PHE A 606 -12.39 -7.77 13.51
N CYS A 607 -12.54 -6.46 13.72
CA CYS A 607 -11.42 -5.56 14.01
C CYS A 607 -11.29 -5.34 15.52
N PRO A 608 -10.24 -5.85 16.18
CA PRO A 608 -10.04 -5.70 17.61
C PRO A 608 -9.59 -4.27 17.97
N PRO A 609 -9.68 -3.86 19.25
CA PRO A 609 -9.19 -2.54 19.67
C PRO A 609 -7.66 -2.41 19.56
N TRP A 610 -6.91 -3.51 19.66
CA TRP A 610 -5.48 -3.58 19.40
C TRP A 610 -5.21 -4.16 18.01
N TYR A 611 -5.55 -3.40 16.96
CA TYR A 611 -5.47 -3.84 15.55
C TYR A 611 -4.08 -3.67 14.89
N LEU A 612 -3.03 -3.31 15.64
CA LEU A 612 -1.69 -3.07 15.10
C LEU A 612 -0.58 -3.30 16.15
N ASN A 613 0.63 -3.65 15.71
CA ASN A 613 1.72 -4.09 16.60
C ASN A 613 2.14 -3.02 17.63
N GLU A 614 2.27 -1.76 17.23
CA GLU A 614 2.56 -0.67 18.17
C GLU A 614 1.47 -0.45 19.24
N PHE A 615 0.19 -0.75 18.97
CA PHE A 615 -0.85 -0.61 19.99
C PHE A 615 -0.74 -1.73 21.02
N ILE A 616 -0.40 -2.94 20.58
CA ILE A 616 -0.06 -4.06 21.47
C ILE A 616 1.14 -3.67 22.36
N ASP A 617 2.17 -3.03 21.80
CA ASP A 617 3.30 -2.55 22.61
C ASP A 617 2.94 -1.54 23.68
N LYS A 618 2.02 -0.64 23.33
CA LYS A 618 1.54 0.40 24.25
C LYS A 618 0.56 -0.16 25.28
N SER A 619 0.04 -1.39 25.14
CA SER A 619 -1.00 -1.94 26.03
C SER A 619 -0.50 -2.35 27.42
N ARG A 620 0.82 -2.39 27.65
CA ARG A 620 1.42 -2.84 28.93
C ARG A 620 0.96 -4.25 29.36
N GLY A 621 0.84 -5.19 28.42
CA GLY A 621 0.40 -6.56 28.70
C GLY A 621 -1.13 -6.78 28.63
N MET A 622 -1.94 -5.71 28.53
CA MET A 622 -3.40 -5.87 28.44
C MET A 622 -3.88 -6.50 27.13
N ALA A 623 -3.23 -6.21 26.00
CA ALA A 623 -3.53 -6.83 24.73
C ALA A 623 -3.25 -8.34 24.77
N ASP A 624 -2.15 -8.76 25.39
CA ASP A 624 -1.76 -10.16 25.58
C ASP A 624 -2.90 -10.92 26.29
N ALA A 625 -3.31 -10.45 27.48
CA ALA A 625 -4.40 -11.07 28.25
C ALA A 625 -5.75 -11.04 27.51
N TYR A 626 -6.01 -9.96 26.76
CA TYR A 626 -7.23 -9.83 25.97
C TYR A 626 -7.29 -10.85 24.83
N PHE A 627 -6.21 -11.01 24.05
CA PHE A 627 -6.19 -11.93 22.93
C PHE A 627 -6.20 -13.39 23.38
N ASP A 628 -5.48 -13.73 24.46
CA ASP A 628 -5.49 -15.07 25.05
C ASP A 628 -6.92 -15.53 25.39
N GLU A 629 -7.71 -14.65 26.04
CA GLU A 629 -9.10 -14.93 26.38
C GLU A 629 -10.02 -14.91 25.15
N LEU A 630 -9.91 -13.90 24.29
CA LEU A 630 -10.80 -13.71 23.14
C LEU A 630 -10.70 -14.88 22.17
N ILE A 631 -9.48 -15.24 21.76
CA ILE A 631 -9.24 -16.20 20.68
C ILE A 631 -9.64 -17.62 21.10
N SER A 632 -9.51 -17.95 22.38
CA SER A 632 -10.00 -19.22 22.94
C SER A 632 -11.53 -19.29 23.01
N SER A 633 -12.23 -18.16 22.90
CA SER A 633 -13.66 -18.04 23.14
C SER A 633 -14.51 -17.76 21.88
N ILE A 634 -13.90 -17.55 20.71
CA ILE A 634 -14.63 -17.22 19.47
C ILE A 634 -14.39 -18.24 18.33
N PRO A 635 -15.35 -18.43 17.40
CA PRO A 635 -15.22 -19.33 16.26
C PRO A 635 -13.96 -19.09 15.43
N LYS A 636 -13.32 -20.17 14.95
CA LYS A 636 -12.01 -20.13 14.25
C LYS A 636 -12.06 -19.55 12.84
N ASP A 637 -13.23 -19.53 12.23
CA ASP A 637 -13.50 -19.06 10.86
C ASP A 637 -13.72 -17.54 10.77
N ILE A 638 -13.71 -16.83 11.90
CA ILE A 638 -13.78 -15.36 11.93
C ILE A 638 -12.41 -14.77 11.57
N ALA A 639 -12.38 -13.87 10.58
CA ALA A 639 -11.17 -13.17 10.21
C ALA A 639 -10.86 -12.05 11.23
N ILE A 640 -9.57 -11.89 11.59
CA ILE A 640 -9.12 -10.82 12.49
C ILE A 640 -8.43 -9.73 11.69
N ILE A 641 -8.96 -8.51 11.76
CA ILE A 641 -8.42 -7.35 11.03
C ILE A 641 -7.15 -6.82 11.70
N TRP A 642 -6.22 -6.38 10.86
CA TRP A 642 -4.93 -5.82 11.26
C TRP A 642 -4.50 -4.74 10.27
N THR A 643 -3.81 -3.68 10.72
CA THR A 643 -3.32 -2.61 9.82
C THR A 643 -1.80 -2.65 9.59
N GLY A 644 -1.12 -3.68 10.11
CA GLY A 644 0.32 -3.79 10.05
C GLY A 644 1.02 -3.43 11.37
N ASN A 645 2.29 -3.08 11.27
CA ASN A 645 3.09 -2.67 12.42
C ASN A 645 2.68 -1.30 12.98
N THR A 646 2.09 -0.44 12.15
CA THR A 646 1.54 0.86 12.50
C THR A 646 0.17 1.08 11.83
N VAL A 647 -0.45 2.26 12.01
CA VAL A 647 -1.77 2.55 11.38
C VAL A 647 -1.66 2.57 9.85
N ARG A 648 -0.55 3.09 9.33
CA ARG A 648 -0.25 3.25 7.90
C ARG A 648 1.09 2.59 7.57
N SER A 649 1.11 1.28 7.53
CA SER A 649 2.33 0.48 7.40
C SER A 649 2.85 0.49 5.96
N LEU A 650 3.82 1.35 5.64
CA LEU A 650 4.45 1.39 4.30
C LEU A 650 5.43 0.23 4.06
N ALA A 651 5.81 -0.47 5.13
CA ALA A 651 6.54 -1.72 5.08
C ALA A 651 5.99 -2.68 6.14
N ILE A 652 5.72 -3.91 5.72
CA ILE A 652 5.36 -5.05 6.56
C ILE A 652 6.28 -6.18 6.11
N ASP A 653 6.89 -6.88 7.06
CA ASP A 653 7.68 -8.08 6.81
C ASP A 653 7.13 -9.29 7.56
N GLU A 654 7.76 -10.44 7.38
CA GLU A 654 7.36 -11.70 8.00
C GLU A 654 7.51 -11.68 9.54
N VAL A 655 8.38 -10.83 10.09
CA VAL A 655 8.54 -10.66 11.55
C VAL A 655 7.32 -9.95 12.13
N ASP A 656 6.85 -8.90 11.46
CA ASP A 656 5.65 -8.16 11.85
C ASP A 656 4.39 -9.05 11.86
N LEU A 657 4.27 -9.92 10.86
CA LEU A 657 3.17 -10.89 10.75
C LEU A 657 3.22 -11.92 11.87
N GLN A 658 4.35 -12.62 12.03
CA GLN A 658 4.50 -13.64 13.08
C GLN A 658 4.23 -13.06 14.46
N ARG A 659 4.65 -11.82 14.68
CA ARG A 659 4.40 -11.12 15.93
C ARG A 659 2.92 -10.95 16.22
N PHE A 660 2.11 -10.56 15.24
CA PHE A 660 0.67 -10.44 15.42
C PHE A 660 0.00 -11.81 15.55
N GLU A 661 0.41 -12.78 14.74
CA GLU A 661 -0.11 -14.16 14.77
C GLU A 661 0.07 -14.83 16.14
N GLN A 662 1.18 -14.56 16.84
CA GLN A 662 1.40 -15.05 18.21
C GLN A 662 0.31 -14.61 19.19
N TYR A 663 -0.30 -13.43 18.98
CA TYR A 663 -1.40 -12.93 19.81
C TYR A 663 -2.75 -13.37 19.27
N SER A 664 -3.02 -13.12 17.98
CA SER A 664 -4.32 -13.39 17.37
C SER A 664 -4.61 -14.89 17.21
N GLY A 665 -3.59 -15.76 17.29
CA GLY A 665 -3.68 -17.19 17.00
C GLY A 665 -4.14 -17.52 15.58
N ARG A 666 -4.11 -16.53 14.68
CA ARG A 666 -4.69 -16.58 13.33
C ARG A 666 -3.88 -15.73 12.37
N ILE A 667 -3.81 -16.16 11.11
CA ILE A 667 -3.32 -15.33 10.01
C ILE A 667 -4.18 -14.05 9.96
N PRO A 668 -3.60 -12.85 10.07
CA PRO A 668 -4.37 -11.61 10.05
C PRO A 668 -4.94 -11.30 8.65
N MET A 669 -5.94 -10.42 8.60
CA MET A 669 -6.42 -9.80 7.37
C MET A 669 -6.02 -8.33 7.33
N LEU A 670 -5.29 -7.90 6.31
CA LEU A 670 -4.81 -6.53 6.18
C LEU A 670 -5.96 -5.57 5.82
N TRP A 671 -6.12 -4.55 6.66
CA TRP A 671 -6.79 -3.30 6.34
C TRP A 671 -5.75 -2.20 6.14
N ASP A 672 -5.46 -1.94 4.87
CA ASP A 672 -4.42 -1.05 4.41
C ASP A 672 -4.89 0.42 4.45
N ASN A 673 -4.04 1.32 4.95
CA ASN A 673 -4.31 2.77 5.04
C ASN A 673 -3.27 3.59 4.24
N THR A 674 -2.68 3.03 3.18
CA THR A 674 -1.44 3.57 2.59
C THR A 674 -1.64 4.44 1.36
N LEU A 675 -2.76 4.34 0.65
CA LEU A 675 -3.04 5.11 -0.58
C LEU A 675 -3.01 6.65 -0.39
N TYR A 676 -2.99 7.12 0.85
CA TYR A 676 -2.88 8.54 1.21
C TYR A 676 -1.82 8.82 2.27
N ALA A 677 -1.05 7.81 2.70
CA ALA A 677 -0.21 7.93 3.89
C ALA A 677 0.88 9.00 3.75
N ARG A 678 1.63 9.00 2.65
CA ARG A 678 2.80 9.88 2.47
C ARG A 678 2.43 11.36 2.38
N SER A 679 1.31 11.71 1.75
CA SER A 679 0.90 13.09 1.49
C SER A 679 -0.05 13.67 2.55
N LEU A 680 -0.51 12.85 3.51
CA LEU A 680 -1.40 13.29 4.57
C LEU A 680 -0.74 14.39 5.42
N ASP A 681 -1.51 15.40 5.80
CA ASP A 681 -1.06 16.48 6.70
C ASP A 681 -1.55 16.23 8.15
N GLY A 682 -1.15 17.09 9.10
CA GLY A 682 -1.58 17.06 10.50
C GLY A 682 -0.79 16.10 11.40
N ILE A 683 -1.26 15.90 12.63
CA ILE A 683 -0.55 15.15 13.70
C ILE A 683 -0.44 13.63 13.47
N TYR A 684 -1.05 13.13 12.40
CA TYR A 684 -0.90 11.75 11.94
C TYR A 684 -0.46 11.71 10.47
N GLY A 685 0.06 12.82 9.96
CA GLY A 685 0.44 13.00 8.56
C GLY A 685 1.71 12.25 8.15
N GLY A 686 2.05 12.35 6.87
CA GLY A 686 3.28 11.82 6.28
C GLY A 686 4.37 12.89 6.15
N TYR A 687 5.02 12.96 4.99
CA TYR A 687 6.14 13.87 4.77
C TYR A 687 5.78 15.35 4.97
N PRO A 688 4.65 15.89 4.47
CA PRO A 688 4.33 17.29 4.69
C PRO A 688 4.26 17.68 6.17
N ALA A 689 3.88 16.76 7.05
CA ALA A 689 3.76 17.02 8.48
C ALA A 689 5.09 16.98 9.24
N TYR A 690 5.98 16.04 8.89
CA TYR A 690 7.19 15.76 9.68
C TYR A 690 8.52 16.02 8.96
N TYR A 691 8.50 16.06 7.62
CA TYR A 691 9.68 16.18 6.75
C TYR A 691 9.33 17.04 5.52
N PRO A 692 9.11 18.35 5.68
CA PRO A 692 8.49 19.19 4.65
C PRO A 692 9.32 19.24 3.36
N GLU A 693 10.65 19.17 3.43
CA GLU A 693 11.54 19.09 2.26
C GLU A 693 11.29 17.82 1.43
N LYS A 694 10.84 16.74 2.06
CA LYS A 694 10.48 15.47 1.40
C LYS A 694 9.09 15.46 0.81
N SER A 695 8.29 16.52 0.96
CA SER A 695 6.97 16.62 0.32
C SER A 695 7.05 16.43 -1.20
N VAL A 696 8.17 16.79 -1.83
CA VAL A 696 8.45 16.57 -3.27
C VAL A 696 8.47 15.10 -3.70
N LEU A 697 8.54 14.16 -2.73
CA LEU A 697 8.48 12.73 -2.99
C LEU A 697 7.05 12.18 -3.03
N CYS A 698 6.06 12.98 -2.62
CA CYS A 698 4.65 12.61 -2.57
C CYS A 698 3.98 12.66 -3.95
N ASN A 699 2.87 11.92 -4.09
CA ASN A 699 2.07 11.91 -5.31
C ASN A 699 0.56 12.06 -5.01
N LEU A 700 -0.12 12.94 -5.74
CA LEU A 700 -1.58 13.11 -5.68
C LEU A 700 -2.26 11.83 -6.14
N PHE A 701 -1.65 11.15 -7.11
CA PHE A 701 -2.07 9.89 -7.71
C PHE A 701 -1.26 8.70 -7.15
N GLU A 702 -0.86 8.76 -5.87
CA GLU A 702 -0.03 7.76 -5.19
C GLU A 702 -0.39 6.31 -5.63
N PRO A 703 0.52 5.60 -6.33
CA PRO A 703 0.28 4.21 -6.64
C PRO A 703 0.32 3.37 -5.37
N TYR A 704 -0.25 2.17 -5.42
CA TYR A 704 -0.09 1.21 -4.33
C TYR A 704 1.38 0.81 -4.18
N ASP A 705 2.08 1.38 -3.21
CA ASP A 705 3.53 1.27 -3.07
C ASP A 705 3.88 0.92 -1.63
N VAL A 706 3.55 -0.31 -1.27
CA VAL A 706 3.77 -0.90 0.06
C VAL A 706 4.75 -2.06 -0.08
N ILE A 707 5.74 -2.09 0.80
CA ILE A 707 6.64 -3.21 0.92
C ILE A 707 5.91 -4.32 1.69
N LEU A 708 5.69 -5.45 1.04
CA LEU A 708 5.00 -6.61 1.59
C LEU A 708 5.83 -7.89 1.35
N PRO A 709 5.67 -8.93 2.19
CA PRO A 709 6.29 -10.23 1.97
C PRO A 709 6.01 -10.80 0.59
N GLN A 710 6.93 -11.62 0.08
CA GLN A 710 6.68 -12.34 -1.16
C GLN A 710 5.52 -13.33 -0.94
N LYS A 711 4.58 -13.37 -1.89
CA LYS A 711 3.35 -14.19 -1.79
C LYS A 711 2.48 -13.80 -0.58
N PHE A 712 2.46 -12.51 -0.19
CA PHE A 712 1.66 -12.01 0.94
C PHE A 712 0.18 -12.45 0.94
N GLN A 713 -0.43 -12.68 -0.24
CA GLN A 713 -1.78 -13.23 -0.35
C GLN A 713 -1.98 -14.57 0.39
N THR A 714 -0.91 -15.34 0.61
CA THR A 714 -0.92 -16.61 1.36
C THR A 714 -0.73 -16.43 2.86
N MET A 715 -0.29 -15.24 3.28
CA MET A 715 -0.09 -14.81 4.68
C MET A 715 -1.14 -13.78 5.11
N ASN A 716 -2.27 -13.78 4.43
CA ASN A 716 -3.35 -12.83 4.65
C ASN A 716 -4.68 -13.58 4.55
N ASP A 717 -5.55 -13.46 5.56
CA ASP A 717 -6.74 -14.32 5.71
C ASP A 717 -7.59 -14.38 4.43
N GLY A 718 -7.73 -15.61 3.91
CA GLY A 718 -8.48 -15.91 2.69
C GLY A 718 -8.00 -15.22 1.42
N GLY A 719 -6.84 -14.53 1.43
CA GLY A 719 -6.41 -13.66 0.33
C GLY A 719 -7.34 -12.46 0.11
N HIS A 720 -8.00 -11.97 1.16
CA HIS A 720 -8.88 -10.80 1.14
C HIS A 720 -8.19 -9.54 1.69
N LEU A 721 -8.26 -8.42 0.99
CA LEU A 721 -7.61 -7.18 1.43
C LEU A 721 -8.60 -6.00 1.43
N TYR A 722 -8.58 -5.23 2.52
CA TYR A 722 -9.28 -3.94 2.64
C TYR A 722 -8.31 -2.77 2.42
N VAL A 723 -8.76 -1.75 1.69
CA VAL A 723 -7.99 -0.51 1.52
C VAL A 723 -8.85 0.68 1.84
N ASN A 724 -8.39 1.47 2.79
CA ASN A 724 -9.04 2.70 3.20
C ASN A 724 -8.83 3.83 2.18
N GLY A 725 -9.81 4.71 2.10
CA GLY A 725 -9.88 5.81 1.14
C GLY A 725 -10.99 5.59 0.12
N SER A 726 -12.01 6.45 0.14
CA SER A 726 -13.20 6.32 -0.71
C SER A 726 -12.87 6.31 -2.20
N SER A 727 -13.41 5.37 -2.97
CA SER A 727 -13.30 5.32 -4.43
C SER A 727 -14.18 6.35 -5.14
N SER A 728 -14.81 7.27 -4.42
CA SER A 728 -15.78 8.22 -4.98
C SER A 728 -15.14 9.26 -5.91
N THR A 729 -13.90 9.68 -5.64
CA THR A 729 -13.20 10.68 -6.45
C THR A 729 -12.40 10.04 -7.60
N GLU A 730 -12.21 10.78 -8.68
CA GLU A 730 -11.42 10.36 -9.83
C GLU A 730 -9.94 10.16 -9.45
N ILE A 731 -9.38 11.00 -8.57
CA ILE A 731 -8.05 10.79 -8.00
C ILE A 731 -7.95 9.43 -7.31
N TYR A 732 -8.90 9.06 -6.45
CA TYR A 732 -8.86 7.76 -5.78
C TYR A 732 -9.09 6.60 -6.74
N LYS A 733 -9.91 6.75 -7.78
CA LYS A 733 -10.06 5.72 -8.83
C LYS A 733 -8.74 5.43 -9.54
N ILE A 734 -7.89 6.44 -9.77
CA ILE A 734 -6.53 6.23 -10.30
C ILE A 734 -5.72 5.36 -9.34
N LYS A 735 -5.74 5.68 -8.05
CA LYS A 735 -5.04 4.90 -7.02
C LYS A 735 -5.54 3.46 -6.95
N TYR A 736 -6.86 3.27 -6.92
CA TYR A 736 -7.50 1.95 -6.97
C TYR A 736 -7.16 1.16 -8.23
N ALA A 737 -6.98 1.80 -9.38
CA ALA A 737 -6.55 1.09 -10.58
C ALA A 737 -5.12 0.54 -10.46
N THR A 738 -4.23 1.25 -9.76
CA THR A 738 -2.89 0.71 -9.45
C THR A 738 -2.94 -0.40 -8.40
N LEU A 739 -3.83 -0.29 -7.40
CA LEU A 739 -4.08 -1.34 -6.43
C LEU A 739 -4.63 -2.61 -7.11
N ALA A 740 -5.58 -2.45 -8.04
CA ALA A 740 -6.13 -3.55 -8.81
C ALA A 740 -5.03 -4.31 -9.58
N ASP A 741 -4.08 -3.56 -10.15
CA ASP A 741 -2.93 -4.12 -10.86
C ASP A 741 -2.04 -4.96 -9.91
N TYR A 742 -1.76 -4.45 -8.71
CA TYR A 742 -1.04 -5.17 -7.67
C TYR A 742 -1.77 -6.43 -7.20
N LEU A 743 -3.04 -6.29 -6.76
CA LEU A 743 -3.83 -7.38 -6.19
C LEU A 743 -4.08 -8.52 -7.19
N TRP A 744 -4.01 -8.23 -8.48
CA TRP A 744 -4.12 -9.23 -9.53
C TRP A 744 -2.79 -9.91 -9.83
N ASN A 745 -1.71 -9.14 -10.01
CA ASN A 745 -0.42 -9.68 -10.40
C ASN A 745 0.76 -9.03 -9.63
N THR A 746 0.91 -9.45 -8.39
CA THR A 746 1.96 -9.04 -7.45
C THR A 746 3.37 -9.29 -7.98
N THR A 747 3.58 -10.34 -8.77
CA THR A 747 4.92 -10.77 -9.21
C THR A 747 5.53 -9.83 -10.24
N THR A 748 4.72 -9.26 -11.14
CA THR A 748 5.20 -8.34 -12.18
C THR A 748 4.83 -6.89 -11.89
N TYR A 749 4.18 -6.63 -10.75
CA TYR A 749 3.74 -5.30 -10.38
C TYR A 749 4.93 -4.35 -10.17
N ASN A 750 4.82 -3.15 -10.73
CA ASN A 750 5.72 -2.05 -10.46
C ASN A 750 4.89 -0.76 -10.29
N PRO A 751 5.00 -0.04 -9.16
CA PRO A 751 4.14 1.09 -8.83
C PRO A 751 4.18 2.20 -9.90
N GLU A 752 5.39 2.57 -10.33
CA GLU A 752 5.61 3.61 -11.34
C GLU A 752 5.04 3.24 -12.70
N THR A 753 5.28 2.00 -13.14
CA THR A 753 4.76 1.47 -14.40
C THR A 753 3.23 1.39 -14.39
N SER A 754 2.66 0.93 -13.27
CA SER A 754 1.21 0.84 -13.10
C SER A 754 0.55 2.22 -13.12
N LEU A 755 1.10 3.20 -12.39
CA LEU A 755 0.59 4.58 -12.44
C LEU A 755 0.65 5.16 -13.85
N TRP A 756 1.82 5.07 -14.50
CA TRP A 756 1.99 5.59 -15.86
C TRP A 756 0.98 4.97 -16.83
N LYS A 757 0.82 3.65 -16.76
CA LYS A 757 -0.15 2.88 -17.53
C LYS A 757 -1.59 3.34 -17.32
N VAL A 758 -2.01 3.57 -16.06
CA VAL A 758 -3.35 4.09 -15.74
C VAL A 758 -3.56 5.46 -16.37
N LEU A 759 -2.61 6.38 -16.17
CA LEU A 759 -2.71 7.74 -16.70
C LEU A 759 -2.75 7.75 -18.23
N VAL A 760 -1.90 6.96 -18.90
CA VAL A 760 -1.90 6.83 -20.36
C VAL A 760 -3.22 6.21 -20.85
N LYS A 761 -3.69 5.14 -20.23
CA LYS A 761 -4.92 4.45 -20.66
C LYS A 761 -6.15 5.34 -20.54
N TRP A 762 -6.27 6.12 -19.47
CA TRP A 762 -7.47 6.90 -19.18
C TRP A 762 -7.44 8.30 -19.79
N TYR A 763 -6.27 8.93 -19.82
CA TYR A 763 -6.14 10.34 -20.22
C TYR A 763 -5.30 10.54 -21.49
N GLY A 764 -4.58 9.51 -21.96
CA GLY A 764 -3.66 9.60 -23.10
C GLY A 764 -2.26 10.10 -22.70
N THR A 765 -1.26 9.78 -23.51
CA THR A 765 0.16 10.02 -23.18
C THR A 765 0.50 11.48 -22.88
N THR A 766 -0.02 12.42 -23.68
CA THR A 766 0.24 13.85 -23.47
C THR A 766 -0.30 14.32 -22.12
N ASN A 767 -1.57 14.04 -21.82
CA ASN A 767 -2.18 14.43 -20.56
C ASN A 767 -1.55 13.70 -19.37
N ALA A 768 -1.14 12.44 -19.53
CA ALA A 768 -0.43 11.69 -18.51
C ALA A 768 0.88 12.40 -18.11
N SER A 769 1.67 12.85 -19.10
CA SER A 769 2.88 13.63 -18.84
C SER A 769 2.55 14.94 -18.10
N THR A 770 1.57 15.71 -18.60
CA THR A 770 1.12 16.97 -17.95
C THR A 770 0.67 16.75 -16.49
N LEU A 771 -0.04 15.66 -16.19
CA LEU A 771 -0.49 15.33 -14.84
C LEU A 771 0.67 15.03 -13.88
N ILE A 772 1.72 14.34 -14.34
CA ILE A 772 2.92 14.09 -13.53
C ILE A 772 3.69 15.40 -13.27
N HIS A 773 3.79 16.29 -14.27
CA HIS A 773 4.37 17.62 -14.09
C HIS A 773 3.55 18.50 -13.13
N PHE A 774 2.22 18.43 -13.20
CA PHE A 774 1.32 19.11 -12.28
C PHE A 774 1.58 18.64 -10.85
N ASN A 775 1.67 17.33 -10.63
CA ASN A 775 1.97 16.74 -9.33
C ASN A 775 3.31 17.23 -8.76
N ASP A 776 4.38 17.16 -9.56
CA ASP A 776 5.73 17.57 -9.14
C ASP A 776 5.77 19.04 -8.72
N THR A 777 5.12 19.91 -9.50
CA THR A 777 5.00 21.34 -9.19
C THR A 777 4.15 21.60 -7.95
N TYR A 778 3.01 20.92 -7.82
CA TYR A 778 2.14 21.01 -6.64
C TYR A 778 2.92 20.72 -5.36
N PHE A 779 3.66 19.61 -5.32
CA PHE A 779 4.40 19.23 -4.11
C PHE A 779 5.66 20.07 -3.85
N LYS A 780 6.24 20.71 -4.86
CA LYS A 780 7.25 21.77 -4.64
C LYS A 780 6.65 22.97 -3.90
N ILE A 781 5.43 23.39 -4.26
CA ILE A 781 4.73 24.46 -3.54
C ILE A 781 4.41 24.02 -2.11
N VAL A 782 3.87 22.80 -1.92
CA VAL A 782 3.58 22.24 -0.58
C VAL A 782 4.84 22.22 0.28
N ARG A 783 5.99 21.76 -0.26
CA ARG A 783 7.28 21.82 0.43
C ARG A 783 7.56 23.21 0.96
N TYR A 784 7.53 24.24 0.12
CA TYR A 784 7.85 25.60 0.53
C TYR A 784 6.85 26.17 1.54
N LEU A 785 5.55 25.91 1.36
CA LEU A 785 4.52 26.33 2.31
C LEU A 785 4.75 25.72 3.68
N ARG A 786 4.98 24.40 3.76
CA ARG A 786 5.23 23.73 5.04
C ARG A 786 6.50 24.27 5.68
N MET A 787 7.59 24.43 4.92
CA MET A 787 8.82 25.04 5.44
C MET A 787 8.60 26.48 5.97
N SER A 788 7.73 27.28 5.35
CA SER A 788 7.35 28.62 5.85
C SER A 788 6.49 28.57 7.12
N GLU A 789 5.76 27.48 7.35
CA GLU A 789 4.92 27.27 8.53
C GLU A 789 5.71 26.69 9.72
N PHE A 790 6.95 26.21 9.50
CA PHE A 790 7.81 25.71 10.57
C PHE A 790 8.24 26.85 11.51
N LYS A 791 8.19 26.57 12.81
CA LYS A 791 8.43 27.56 13.86
C LYS A 791 9.86 28.12 13.80
N GLY A 792 9.98 29.43 13.67
CA GLY A 792 11.26 30.16 13.72
C GLY A 792 11.92 30.41 12.35
N GLU A 793 11.34 29.91 11.27
CA GLU A 793 11.69 30.34 9.90
C GLU A 793 10.96 31.64 9.54
N ASP A 794 11.58 32.49 8.71
CA ASP A 794 10.89 33.65 8.12
C ASP A 794 9.84 33.14 7.12
N PRO A 795 8.54 33.41 7.33
CA PRO A 795 7.50 32.96 6.41
C PRO A 795 7.70 33.44 4.96
N ASN A 796 8.45 34.54 4.75
CA ASN A 796 8.75 35.09 3.42
C ASN A 796 9.96 34.44 2.73
N LYS A 797 10.76 33.64 3.44
CA LYS A 797 12.00 33.03 2.92
C LYS A 797 11.79 32.31 1.58
N TYR A 798 10.62 31.70 1.41
CA TYR A 798 10.26 30.91 0.22
C TYR A 798 9.21 31.57 -0.69
N ALA A 799 8.81 32.82 -0.44
CA ALA A 799 7.71 33.47 -1.16
C ALA A 799 7.96 33.55 -2.68
N ARG A 800 9.18 33.89 -3.10
CA ARG A 800 9.56 33.93 -4.52
C ARG A 800 9.53 32.54 -5.17
N SER A 801 9.97 31.52 -4.44
CA SER A 801 9.92 30.13 -4.89
C SER A 801 8.48 29.66 -5.05
N ILE A 802 7.60 29.99 -4.10
CA ILE A 802 6.16 29.72 -4.20
C ILE A 802 5.55 30.40 -5.43
N ASP A 803 5.79 31.70 -5.63
CA ASP A 803 5.22 32.44 -6.76
C ASP A 803 5.72 31.89 -8.12
N LYS A 804 7.00 31.48 -8.19
CA LYS A 804 7.58 30.82 -9.38
C LYS A 804 6.88 29.49 -9.67
N GLU A 805 6.84 28.58 -8.69
CA GLU A 805 6.23 27.26 -8.89
C GLU A 805 4.72 27.38 -9.14
N LYS A 806 4.03 28.36 -8.54
CA LYS A 806 2.62 28.64 -8.82
C LYS A 806 2.39 29.02 -10.29
N SER A 807 3.24 29.87 -10.87
CA SER A 807 3.15 30.20 -12.30
C SER A 807 3.31 28.97 -13.20
N ILE A 808 4.15 28.00 -12.81
CA ILE A 808 4.34 26.74 -13.54
C ILE A 808 3.13 25.83 -13.36
N LEU A 809 2.57 25.76 -12.14
CA LEU A 809 1.37 24.98 -11.84
C LEU A 809 0.19 25.47 -12.69
N ASP A 810 0.01 26.79 -12.76
CA ASP A 810 -1.07 27.41 -13.53
C ASP A 810 -0.92 27.15 -15.03
N ALA A 811 0.30 27.25 -15.57
CA ALA A 811 0.57 26.90 -16.96
C ALA A 811 0.23 25.42 -17.23
N THR A 812 0.71 24.52 -16.39
CA THR A 812 0.51 23.07 -16.53
C THR A 812 -0.97 22.69 -16.40
N PHE A 813 -1.72 23.34 -15.49
CA PHE A 813 -3.16 23.14 -15.34
C PHE A 813 -3.95 23.65 -16.56
N ASN A 814 -3.54 24.79 -17.13
CA ASN A 814 -4.16 25.35 -18.33
C ASN A 814 -3.88 24.52 -19.60
N ASP A 815 -2.75 23.83 -19.65
CA ASP A 815 -2.40 22.91 -20.75
C ASP A 815 -3.29 21.65 -20.78
N LEU A 816 -3.97 21.31 -19.67
CA LEU A 816 -4.93 20.20 -19.66
C LEU A 816 -6.16 20.57 -20.52
N PRO A 817 -6.52 19.79 -21.55
CA PRO A 817 -7.61 20.13 -22.45
C PRO A 817 -8.97 20.00 -21.76
N ASN A 818 -9.98 20.74 -22.25
CA ASN A 818 -11.37 20.60 -21.81
C ASN A 818 -12.08 19.49 -22.61
N GLU A 819 -11.55 18.27 -22.54
CA GLU A 819 -12.13 17.08 -23.18
C GLU A 819 -12.81 16.15 -22.18
N SER A 820 -13.86 15.44 -22.62
CA SER A 820 -14.69 14.58 -21.77
C SER A 820 -13.90 13.58 -20.92
N ARG A 821 -12.79 13.06 -21.43
CA ARG A 821 -11.94 12.07 -20.73
C ARG A 821 -11.26 12.61 -19.47
N ILE A 822 -11.05 13.92 -19.35
CA ILE A 822 -10.31 14.54 -18.23
C ILE A 822 -11.15 15.54 -17.42
N THR A 823 -12.31 15.97 -17.92
CA THR A 823 -13.15 17.00 -17.28
C THR A 823 -13.39 16.76 -15.78
N VAL A 824 -13.72 15.52 -15.39
CA VAL A 824 -14.00 15.19 -13.97
C VAL A 824 -12.73 15.38 -13.14
N LEU A 825 -11.60 14.80 -13.58
CA LEU A 825 -10.33 14.95 -12.87
C LEU A 825 -9.89 16.41 -12.81
N LYS A 826 -10.03 17.16 -13.91
CA LYS A 826 -9.66 18.58 -13.97
C LYS A 826 -10.46 19.41 -12.97
N SER A 827 -11.74 19.09 -12.75
CA SER A 827 -12.56 19.72 -11.70
C SER A 827 -12.01 19.45 -10.30
N GLU A 828 -11.64 18.20 -10.00
CA GLU A 828 -11.04 17.86 -8.70
C GLU A 828 -9.67 18.54 -8.50
N LEU A 829 -8.88 18.66 -9.57
CA LEU A 829 -7.61 19.38 -9.54
C LEU A 829 -7.81 20.89 -9.32
N GLN A 830 -8.87 21.49 -9.88
CA GLN A 830 -9.22 22.89 -9.62
C GLN A 830 -9.49 23.10 -8.12
N ASP A 831 -10.30 22.25 -7.50
CA ASP A 831 -10.58 22.35 -6.05
C ASP A 831 -9.29 22.26 -5.20
N ILE A 832 -8.31 21.47 -5.65
CA ILE A 832 -7.00 21.37 -5.01
C ILE A 832 -6.19 22.66 -5.21
N VAL A 833 -6.20 23.23 -6.42
CA VAL A 833 -5.54 24.51 -6.72
C VAL A 833 -6.15 25.63 -5.88
N ASP A 834 -7.47 25.72 -5.79
CA ASP A 834 -8.17 26.76 -5.03
C ASP A 834 -7.83 26.70 -3.54
N LYS A 835 -7.80 25.48 -2.96
CA LYS A 835 -7.36 25.27 -1.57
C LYS A 835 -5.89 25.64 -1.36
N LEU A 836 -5.04 25.35 -2.34
CA LEU A 836 -3.62 25.72 -2.30
C LEU A 836 -3.46 27.24 -2.36
N GLU A 837 -4.21 27.93 -3.22
CA GLU A 837 -4.22 29.39 -3.32
C GLU A 837 -4.66 30.05 -2.01
N GLN A 838 -5.72 29.53 -1.39
CA GLN A 838 -6.16 30.01 -0.09
C GLN A 838 -5.05 29.85 0.96
N ARG A 839 -4.39 28.69 1.01
CA ARG A 839 -3.28 28.45 1.94
C ARG A 839 -2.09 29.38 1.68
N ILE A 840 -1.75 29.64 0.42
CA ILE A 840 -0.72 30.62 0.03
C ILE A 840 -1.10 32.01 0.54
N ALA A 841 -2.38 32.40 0.39
CA ALA A 841 -2.89 33.68 0.88
C ALA A 841 -2.82 33.76 2.41
N ASP A 842 -3.19 32.70 3.13
CA ASP A 842 -3.17 32.65 4.60
C ASP A 842 -1.75 32.84 5.16
N VAL A 843 -0.75 32.15 4.58
CA VAL A 843 0.66 32.34 4.94
C VAL A 843 1.12 33.77 4.63
N LYS A 844 0.66 34.36 3.52
CA LYS A 844 0.90 35.77 3.17
C LYS A 844 0.14 36.76 4.05
N ILE A 845 -0.91 36.36 4.80
CA ILE A 845 -1.68 37.20 5.73
C ILE A 845 -1.14 37.11 7.16
N MET A 846 -0.63 35.96 7.62
CA MET A 846 0.09 35.86 8.91
C MET A 846 1.22 36.91 9.01
N LYS A 847 1.79 37.27 7.86
CA LYS A 847 2.65 38.44 7.58
C LYS A 847 2.17 39.79 8.12
N ALA A 848 0.86 40.07 8.09
CA ALA A 848 0.28 41.38 8.35
C ALA A 848 -0.14 41.57 9.82
N GLY A 849 -0.43 40.48 10.53
CA GLY A 849 -0.88 40.49 11.93
C GLY A 849 0.23 40.59 12.96
N THR A 850 1.46 40.17 12.63
CA THR A 850 2.60 40.19 13.56
C THR A 850 3.37 41.52 13.59
N GLY A 851 2.93 42.52 12.82
CA GLY A 851 3.56 43.83 12.73
C GLY A 851 3.10 44.90 13.72
N LYS A 852 2.22 44.59 14.70
CA LYS A 852 1.67 45.62 15.62
C LYS A 852 1.50 45.29 17.10
N GLU A 853 1.81 44.09 17.58
CA GLU A 853 1.78 43.81 19.02
C GLU A 853 3.02 43.03 19.44
N GLN A 854 4.12 43.76 19.66
CA GLN A 854 5.11 43.55 20.73
C GLN A 854 6.24 44.59 20.56
N ILE A 855 6.01 45.77 21.17
CA ILE A 855 7.05 46.61 21.77
C ILE A 855 6.77 46.61 23.27
#